data_AF-A0AAN7KLX4-F1
#
_entry.id   AF-A0AAN7KLX4-F1
#
_cell.length_a   1.000
_cell.length_b   1.000
_cell.length_c   1.000
_cell.angle_alpha   90.00
_cell.angle_beta   90.00
_cell.angle_gamma   90.00
#
_symmetry.space_group_name_H-M   'P 1'
#
loop_
_entity.id
_entity.type
_entity.pdbx_description
1 polymer ?
#
loop_
_entity_poly.entity_id
_entity_poly.type
_entity_poly.pdbx_seq_one_letter_code
_entity_poly.pdbx_strand_id
1 'polypeptide(L)'
;MNVPTKIAGRLPLLLHLPFNYRLHLPPSGAVRLATLPTPPRGRRPGPCLSLVAGMAQGPEKNLGGAVKVPAVRPATEAHAEEAIEAIKGGKVIAVPTDTLYGFACDACSSDAVSRIYEIKGRKHTSPLAICVGDVSDIPRYAVTDHLPHGLLDALLPGPVTVILKRGDSSILEKSLNPGLDSIGVRVPDSDFIRVICRGSGSALALTSANLSGQPSSVSINDFEDLWESCANVYDGGILPSGRAGSTIVDLTELGKYRILRIGRLVKEDIECSIHLSKQRWRVGAVPASFMALHGRESGLGSGKAMDFVRISEFQDKGIVNLCIKSVRRKTRTAMVGNVALGSQHPIRIQTITTTDTKDVAATVMRIADMGADIVRITVQGKKEADACFEIKNSLVQKNYNIPLVADIHFAPSVALRVAECFEKIRVNPGNFADRWAQFEKFEYTEDDHQKELEHIEEVFSPLVEKCKKYGRAMRIGTNHGSLSDCIMSYYGDSPRGMVESAFEFARICRKLDYHNSVFSMKASNPVVMVQAYRLLVAEMYVQGWDYPLHLGVTEAGEGEDGRMKSAIGIGTLLQDGLGDTIRVSLTEPPDEEIDPCRRLANLGMRAAELQKGVGEEVDYRGVLHRFRSHSPETFYRSLAAKLVIGMPFKDLATVDSILLRELPPVDDAEARLALKRLIDVSMGVITPLEEQFTKPLPNAMVLVNLKELSSGAFKLLPEGTRLVVSVRGDEPYGELEILKKTDATMLLHNLPITEDKFSRVHAARRLFEYLQENALDFPVIHHLEFPNGTHRDDLFLGAGTNAGALLVDGLGDGVLLEAPDQDFEFLRNTSFNLLQGCRMRNTDNCHNGLHCEWTGRDGGCRFWAVIKRGIAMEQATDALIQLIKRSRPMGGSSHRRVESFKDFVVKLQSIELLVPEIQSMVLRVPPVLLRVCCYGSADDAMALD
;
A
#
# COMPACT_ATOMS: atom_id res chain seq x y z
N MET A 1 61.08 2.88 -1.85
CA MET A 1 61.32 2.17 -0.58
C MET A 1 60.23 1.11 -0.48
N ASN A 2 60.36 -0.10 -1.02
CA ASN A 2 61.28 -1.20 -0.77
C ASN A 2 61.29 -1.75 0.68
N VAL A 3 60.42 -2.75 0.88
CA VAL A 3 60.71 -4.14 1.32
C VAL A 3 60.11 -4.60 2.67
N PRO A 4 59.62 -5.88 2.74
CA PRO A 4 58.59 -6.41 3.66
C PRO A 4 59.04 -7.67 4.45
N THR A 5 58.13 -8.36 5.16
CA THR A 5 58.17 -9.82 5.52
C THR A 5 56.84 -10.18 6.24
N LYS A 6 55.91 -11.06 5.81
CA LYS A 6 55.86 -12.52 5.51
C LYS A 6 56.27 -13.47 6.65
N ILE A 7 55.34 -14.36 7.05
CA ILE A 7 55.40 -15.83 7.33
C ILE A 7 54.05 -16.23 8.00
N ALA A 8 53.10 -16.91 7.33
CA ALA A 8 52.87 -18.39 7.22
C ALA A 8 52.76 -19.12 8.58
N GLY A 9 51.80 -20.00 8.91
CA GLY A 9 50.65 -20.64 8.26
C GLY A 9 50.09 -21.77 9.17
N ARG A 10 49.02 -22.44 8.69
CA ARG A 10 48.47 -23.79 9.07
C ARG A 10 47.45 -23.94 10.24
N LEU A 11 46.22 -24.31 9.85
CA LEU A 11 45.27 -25.23 10.54
C LEU A 11 45.78 -26.70 10.49
N PRO A 12 45.09 -27.76 11.01
CA PRO A 12 43.94 -27.89 11.95
C PRO A 12 44.14 -28.99 13.05
N LEU A 13 43.20 -29.19 14.00
CA LEU A 13 42.58 -30.50 14.39
C LEU A 13 41.79 -30.49 15.73
N LEU A 14 40.49 -30.81 15.60
CA LEU A 14 39.58 -31.70 16.35
C LEU A 14 39.81 -32.14 17.83
N LEU A 15 38.67 -32.11 18.55
CA LEU A 15 38.11 -33.09 19.54
C LEU A 15 38.76 -33.27 20.94
N HIS A 16 38.07 -32.87 22.01
CA HIS A 16 37.21 -33.73 22.85
C HIS A 16 36.84 -33.07 24.22
N LEU A 17 35.57 -33.29 24.62
CA LEU A 17 34.93 -33.20 25.96
C LEU A 17 35.66 -34.05 27.05
N PRO A 18 35.21 -34.23 28.33
CA PRO A 18 33.95 -33.85 29.01
C PRO A 18 34.06 -33.42 30.52
N PHE A 19 32.89 -33.10 31.13
CA PHE A 19 32.35 -33.63 32.43
C PHE A 19 31.87 -32.65 33.54
N ASN A 20 30.54 -32.71 33.78
CA ASN A 20 29.82 -33.03 35.05
C ASN A 20 29.37 -31.99 36.13
N TYR A 21 28.02 -31.87 36.21
CA TYR A 21 27.07 -32.24 37.30
C TYR A 21 26.53 -31.27 38.39
N ARG A 22 25.19 -31.40 38.52
CA ARG A 22 24.25 -31.34 39.69
C ARG A 22 23.66 -29.97 40.08
N LEU A 23 22.33 -29.73 40.03
CA LEU A 23 21.09 -30.32 40.62
C LEU A 23 20.65 -29.59 41.91
N HIS A 24 19.43 -29.03 41.93
CA HIS A 24 18.52 -29.05 43.08
C HIS A 24 17.05 -28.71 42.71
N LEU A 25 16.14 -29.56 43.19
CA LEU A 25 14.67 -29.42 43.22
C LEU A 25 14.20 -29.07 44.65
N PRO A 26 12.94 -28.63 44.82
CA PRO A 26 12.05 -29.27 45.80
C PRO A 26 10.59 -29.52 45.30
N PRO A 27 9.74 -30.26 46.06
CA PRO A 27 8.69 -31.10 45.49
C PRO A 27 7.21 -30.79 45.90
N SER A 28 6.29 -31.24 45.03
CA SER A 28 4.97 -31.90 45.23
C SER A 28 3.89 -31.39 46.22
N GLY A 29 2.66 -31.25 45.69
CA GLY A 29 1.37 -31.33 46.40
C GLY A 29 0.22 -31.70 45.44
N ALA A 30 -0.69 -32.59 45.85
CA ALA A 30 -1.61 -33.34 44.99
C ALA A 30 -3.12 -33.05 45.22
N VAL A 31 -3.96 -33.57 44.31
CA VAL A 31 -5.35 -34.11 44.49
C VAL A 31 -6.57 -33.30 43.97
N ARG A 32 -7.29 -33.85 42.95
CA ARG A 32 -8.71 -34.35 42.91
C ARG A 32 -9.55 -34.04 41.64
N LEU A 33 -10.29 -35.07 41.18
CA LEU A 33 -11.28 -35.15 40.09
C LEU A 33 -12.61 -34.42 40.37
N ALA A 34 -13.37 -34.03 39.31
CA ALA A 34 -14.82 -34.31 39.16
C ALA A 34 -15.42 -33.94 37.76
N THR A 35 -15.94 -34.98 37.07
CA THR A 35 -17.22 -35.11 36.32
C THR A 35 -17.72 -34.12 35.25
N LEU A 36 -18.00 -34.67 34.06
CA LEU A 36 -18.92 -34.18 33.00
C LEU A 36 -20.38 -34.62 33.26
N PRO A 37 -21.37 -33.98 32.61
CA PRO A 37 -22.63 -34.63 32.23
C PRO A 37 -22.88 -34.66 30.71
N THR A 38 -23.46 -35.78 30.26
CA THR A 38 -24.00 -36.07 28.91
C THR A 38 -25.36 -35.38 28.67
N PRO A 39 -25.87 -35.29 27.40
CA PRO A 39 -27.00 -36.15 26.98
C PRO A 39 -27.02 -36.45 25.43
N PRO A 40 -28.12 -36.90 24.78
CA PRO A 40 -28.46 -38.32 24.58
C PRO A 40 -28.66 -38.76 23.10
N ARG A 41 -28.87 -40.09 22.95
CA ARG A 41 -29.03 -40.91 21.74
C ARG A 41 -30.31 -40.64 20.91
N GLY A 42 -30.22 -40.92 19.60
CA GLY A 42 -31.21 -41.77 18.91
C GLY A 42 -31.46 -41.53 17.40
N ARG A 43 -31.05 -42.47 16.53
CA ARG A 43 -31.92 -43.42 15.78
C ARG A 43 -31.11 -44.18 14.70
N ARG A 44 -31.35 -45.49 14.60
CA ARG A 44 -30.71 -46.47 13.69
C ARG A 44 -31.38 -46.51 12.30
N PRO A 45 -30.65 -46.91 11.23
CA PRO A 45 -31.22 -47.33 9.95
C PRO A 45 -31.42 -48.85 9.87
N GLY A 46 -32.34 -49.29 9.01
CA GLY A 46 -32.63 -50.70 8.70
C GLY A 46 -32.06 -51.17 7.35
N PRO A 47 -32.02 -52.50 7.09
CA PRO A 47 -30.90 -53.16 6.40
C PRO A 47 -31.30 -54.00 5.17
N CYS A 48 -30.30 -54.49 4.42
CA CYS A 48 -30.34 -55.75 3.63
C CYS A 48 -28.88 -56.21 3.44
N LEU A 49 -28.41 -57.29 4.09
CA LEU A 49 -28.46 -58.73 3.68
C LEU A 49 -27.81 -58.94 2.31
N SER A 50 -26.90 -59.87 2.03
CA SER A 50 -26.23 -61.01 2.69
C SER A 50 -25.48 -61.73 1.53
N LEU A 51 -24.48 -62.61 1.62
CA LEU A 51 -24.38 -63.85 2.37
C LEU A 51 -23.10 -64.58 1.86
N VAL A 52 -22.70 -65.59 2.63
CA VAL A 52 -21.84 -66.75 2.32
C VAL A 52 -20.38 -66.68 2.79
N ALA A 53 -20.19 -67.23 3.99
CA ALA A 53 -18.96 -67.84 4.47
C ALA A 53 -18.93 -69.35 4.12
N GLY A 54 -17.74 -69.90 3.93
CA GLY A 54 -17.46 -71.35 3.84
C GLY A 54 -16.01 -71.63 4.25
N MET A 55 -15.84 -72.52 5.24
CA MET A 55 -14.62 -72.80 6.01
C MET A 55 -13.66 -73.82 5.36
N ALA A 56 -12.34 -73.72 5.63
CA ALA A 56 -11.46 -74.86 6.02
C ALA A 56 -9.99 -74.43 6.38
N GLN A 57 -9.73 -74.34 7.69
CA GLN A 57 -8.53 -74.64 8.52
C GLN A 57 -7.07 -74.34 8.10
N GLY A 58 -6.44 -73.44 8.89
CA GLY A 58 -5.10 -73.59 9.51
C GLY A 58 -3.98 -72.63 9.03
N PRO A 59 -3.02 -72.14 9.88
CA PRO A 59 -2.85 -72.30 11.33
C PRO A 59 -2.96 -70.98 12.14
N GLU A 60 -3.35 -71.09 13.40
CA GLU A 60 -3.28 -70.01 14.39
C GLU A 60 -1.82 -69.60 14.68
N LYS A 61 -1.54 -68.29 14.63
CA LYS A 61 -0.47 -67.65 15.40
C LYS A 61 -0.94 -66.30 15.94
N ASN A 62 -1.08 -66.25 17.26
CA ASN A 62 -1.01 -65.09 18.16
C ASN A 62 -1.96 -63.91 17.90
N LEU A 63 -3.21 -64.07 18.35
CA LEU A 63 -4.05 -62.98 18.85
C LEU A 63 -3.55 -62.57 20.25
N GLY A 64 -2.88 -61.42 20.32
CA GLY A 64 -2.37 -60.87 21.56
C GLY A 64 -1.73 -59.49 21.35
N GLY A 65 -2.41 -58.60 20.62
CA GLY A 65 -2.04 -57.20 20.50
C GLY A 65 -3.16 -56.33 21.05
N ALA A 66 -2.89 -55.62 22.15
CA ALA A 66 -3.79 -54.60 22.68
C ALA A 66 -4.18 -53.61 21.58
N VAL A 67 -5.47 -53.25 21.51
CA VAL A 67 -5.98 -52.19 20.62
C VAL A 67 -5.22 -50.90 20.96
N LYS A 68 -4.26 -50.52 20.12
CA LYS A 68 -3.51 -49.27 20.26
C LYS A 68 -4.38 -48.15 19.71
N VAL A 69 -4.96 -47.36 20.61
CA VAL A 69 -5.50 -46.05 20.24
C VAL A 69 -4.34 -45.23 19.66
N PRO A 70 -4.46 -44.68 18.44
CA PRO A 70 -3.42 -43.85 17.85
C PRO A 70 -3.19 -42.61 18.71
N ALA A 71 -1.93 -42.20 18.88
CA ALA A 71 -1.62 -41.01 19.64
C ALA A 71 -2.04 -39.77 18.84
N VAL A 72 -3.01 -39.02 19.37
CA VAL A 72 -3.31 -37.66 18.88
C VAL A 72 -2.26 -36.72 19.47
N ARG A 73 -1.54 -36.01 18.61
CA ARG A 73 -0.43 -35.11 18.97
C ARG A 73 -0.68 -33.72 18.39
N PRO A 74 -0.24 -32.63 19.02
CA PRO A 74 -0.31 -31.31 18.40
C PRO A 74 0.64 -31.21 17.20
N ALA A 75 0.18 -30.65 16.09
CA ALA A 75 0.95 -30.43 14.86
C ALA A 75 1.99 -29.31 15.06
N THR A 76 3.08 -29.65 15.74
CA THR A 76 4.15 -28.74 16.17
C THR A 76 5.51 -29.36 15.80
N GLU A 77 6.54 -28.53 15.61
CA GLU A 77 7.88 -29.02 15.25
C GLU A 77 8.43 -30.08 16.22
N ALA A 78 8.08 -29.97 17.51
CA ALA A 78 8.48 -30.93 18.54
C ALA A 78 8.03 -32.38 18.25
N HIS A 79 6.99 -32.57 17.43
CA HIS A 79 6.45 -33.87 17.05
C HIS A 79 6.73 -34.23 15.57
N ALA A 80 7.44 -33.37 14.82
CA ALA A 80 7.74 -33.62 13.42
C ALA A 80 8.69 -34.81 13.22
N GLU A 81 9.66 -35.00 14.12
CA GLU A 81 10.60 -36.14 14.04
C GLU A 81 9.88 -37.49 14.17
N GLU A 82 8.90 -37.59 15.08
CA GLU A 82 8.04 -38.78 15.23
C GLU A 82 7.24 -39.06 13.95
N ALA A 83 6.75 -38.00 13.28
CA ALA A 83 6.06 -38.12 12.00
C ALA A 83 6.99 -38.60 10.88
N ILE A 84 8.22 -38.07 10.83
CA ILE A 84 9.26 -38.45 9.86
C ILE A 84 9.62 -39.94 10.01
N GLU A 85 9.82 -40.40 11.24
CA GLU A 85 10.09 -41.81 11.53
C GLU A 85 8.92 -42.72 11.12
N ALA A 86 7.67 -42.29 11.35
CA ALA A 86 6.50 -43.04 10.94
C ALA A 86 6.40 -43.18 9.40
N ILE A 87 6.68 -42.10 8.67
CA ILE A 87 6.72 -42.10 7.20
C ILE A 87 7.83 -43.02 6.68
N LYS A 88 9.06 -42.89 7.21
CA LYS A 88 10.20 -43.76 6.84
C LYS A 88 9.94 -45.23 7.16
N GLY A 89 9.14 -45.49 8.19
CA GLY A 89 8.66 -46.83 8.55
C GLY A 89 7.50 -47.36 7.70
N GLY A 90 7.12 -46.68 6.61
CA GLY A 90 6.06 -47.09 5.69
C GLY A 90 4.64 -46.95 6.24
N LYS A 91 4.44 -46.14 7.29
CA LYS A 91 3.14 -45.93 7.92
C LYS A 91 2.40 -44.72 7.33
N VAL A 92 1.08 -44.70 7.53
CA VAL A 92 0.21 -43.58 7.15
C VAL A 92 -0.02 -42.68 8.37
N ILE A 93 0.09 -41.37 8.19
CA ILE A 93 -0.19 -40.35 9.20
C ILE A 93 -1.32 -39.43 8.73
N ALA A 94 -2.05 -38.82 9.67
CA ALA A 94 -3.01 -37.76 9.39
C ALA A 94 -2.41 -36.40 9.80
N VAL A 95 -2.37 -35.43 8.88
CA VAL A 95 -1.68 -34.14 9.06
C VAL A 95 -2.53 -32.97 8.57
N PRO A 96 -2.41 -31.78 9.19
CA PRO A 96 -3.03 -30.56 8.69
C PRO A 96 -2.24 -29.99 7.50
N THR A 97 -2.96 -29.42 6.54
CA THR A 97 -2.40 -28.59 5.45
C THR A 97 -3.02 -27.19 5.47
N ASP A 98 -2.54 -26.28 4.62
CA ASP A 98 -3.10 -24.94 4.40
C ASP A 98 -4.54 -24.93 3.83
N THR A 99 -5.07 -26.10 3.43
CA THR A 99 -6.47 -26.23 2.96
C THR A 99 -7.31 -27.22 3.75
N LEU A 100 -6.84 -28.44 4.00
CA LEU A 100 -7.65 -29.54 4.55
C LEU A 100 -6.75 -30.51 5.34
N TYR A 101 -7.32 -31.30 6.24
CA TYR A 101 -6.58 -32.46 6.78
C TYR A 101 -6.35 -33.49 5.68
N GLY A 102 -5.16 -34.10 5.68
CA GLY A 102 -4.77 -35.10 4.70
C GLY A 102 -4.14 -36.34 5.33
N PHE A 103 -4.36 -37.49 4.70
CA PHE A 103 -3.55 -38.69 4.91
C PHE A 103 -2.29 -38.60 4.06
N ALA A 104 -1.14 -38.80 4.70
CA ALA A 104 0.18 -38.75 4.09
C ALA A 104 0.95 -40.05 4.34
N CYS A 105 1.66 -40.51 3.30
CA CYS A 105 2.61 -41.62 3.37
C CYS A 105 3.76 -41.38 2.39
N ASP A 106 4.83 -42.19 2.45
CA ASP A 106 5.89 -42.14 1.46
C ASP A 106 5.35 -42.50 0.06
N ALA A 107 5.51 -41.61 -0.92
CA ALA A 107 5.08 -41.82 -2.30
C ALA A 107 5.95 -42.84 -3.07
N CYS A 108 7.11 -43.17 -2.52
CA CYS A 108 8.03 -44.17 -3.05
C CYS A 108 7.84 -45.57 -2.42
N SER A 109 6.85 -45.75 -1.53
CA SER A 109 6.56 -47.05 -0.91
C SER A 109 5.27 -47.65 -1.46
N SER A 110 5.38 -48.78 -2.17
CA SER A 110 4.22 -49.50 -2.72
C SER A 110 3.21 -49.91 -1.65
N ASP A 111 3.71 -50.35 -0.50
CA ASP A 111 2.89 -50.85 0.60
C ASP A 111 2.14 -49.69 1.28
N ALA A 112 2.81 -48.55 1.47
CA ALA A 112 2.22 -47.37 2.08
C ALA A 112 1.17 -46.71 1.17
N VAL A 113 1.44 -46.61 -0.14
CA VAL A 113 0.49 -46.10 -1.14
C VAL A 113 -0.75 -47.00 -1.20
N SER A 114 -0.59 -48.32 -1.21
CA SER A 114 -1.71 -49.27 -1.19
C SER A 114 -2.57 -49.10 0.06
N ARG A 115 -1.94 -48.90 1.22
CA ARG A 115 -2.63 -48.64 2.48
C ARG A 115 -3.45 -47.35 2.44
N ILE A 116 -2.96 -46.26 1.83
CA ILE A 116 -3.78 -45.04 1.66
C ILE A 116 -5.04 -45.31 0.81
N TYR A 117 -4.95 -46.13 -0.25
CA TYR A 117 -6.12 -46.50 -1.06
C TYR A 117 -7.15 -47.32 -0.26
N GLU A 118 -6.68 -48.27 0.56
CA GLU A 118 -7.51 -49.07 1.46
C GLU A 118 -8.24 -48.20 2.48
N ILE A 119 -7.51 -47.31 3.18
CA ILE A 119 -8.06 -46.40 4.19
C ILE A 119 -9.14 -45.50 3.59
N LYS A 120 -8.93 -45.00 2.37
CA LYS A 120 -9.90 -44.10 1.72
C LYS A 120 -11.11 -44.84 1.11
N GLY A 121 -11.07 -46.17 1.02
CA GLY A 121 -12.09 -46.96 0.33
C GLY A 121 -12.20 -46.59 -1.15
N ARG A 122 -11.08 -46.28 -1.80
CA ARG A 122 -11.05 -45.70 -3.16
C ARG A 122 -10.63 -46.75 -4.19
N LYS A 123 -11.17 -46.68 -5.41
CA LYS A 123 -10.67 -47.48 -6.53
C LYS A 123 -9.21 -47.09 -6.83
N HIS A 124 -8.33 -48.07 -7.01
CA HIS A 124 -6.90 -47.88 -7.36
C HIS A 124 -6.65 -47.06 -8.65
N THR A 125 -7.70 -46.77 -9.42
CA THR A 125 -7.66 -45.91 -10.62
C THR A 125 -7.77 -44.42 -10.33
N SER A 126 -8.02 -44.01 -9.08
CA SER A 126 -8.22 -42.60 -8.76
C SER A 126 -6.90 -41.90 -8.41
N PRO A 127 -6.60 -40.73 -9.00
CA PRO A 127 -5.30 -40.10 -8.82
C PRO A 127 -5.12 -39.53 -7.40
N LEU A 128 -3.90 -39.71 -6.88
CA LEU A 128 -3.33 -39.09 -5.68
C LEU A 128 -2.33 -38.00 -6.10
N ALA A 129 -2.31 -36.90 -5.36
CA ALA A 129 -1.27 -35.89 -5.51
C ALA A 129 -0.07 -36.26 -4.64
N ILE A 130 1.10 -35.73 -4.99
CA ILE A 130 2.27 -35.72 -4.12
C ILE A 130 2.44 -34.35 -3.47
N CYS A 131 3.03 -34.37 -2.29
CA CYS A 131 3.43 -33.23 -1.52
C CYS A 131 4.97 -33.24 -1.42
N VAL A 132 5.60 -32.11 -1.74
CA VAL A 132 7.04 -31.92 -1.59
C VAL A 132 7.33 -30.74 -0.66
N GLY A 133 8.51 -30.72 -0.06
CA GLY A 133 8.89 -29.70 0.94
C GLY A 133 9.09 -28.32 0.32
N ASP A 134 9.70 -28.28 -0.86
CA ASP A 134 10.10 -27.06 -1.56
C ASP A 134 9.88 -27.16 -3.08
N VAL A 135 9.64 -26.02 -3.72
CA VAL A 135 9.42 -25.94 -5.18
C VAL A 135 10.64 -26.46 -5.96
N SER A 136 11.85 -26.27 -5.42
CA SER A 136 13.11 -26.76 -5.98
C SER A 136 13.20 -28.29 -6.07
N ASP A 137 12.36 -29.04 -5.35
CA ASP A 137 12.35 -30.50 -5.40
C ASP A 137 11.42 -31.07 -6.48
N ILE A 138 10.51 -30.26 -7.05
CA ILE A 138 9.56 -30.67 -8.09
C ILE A 138 10.25 -31.31 -9.31
N PRO A 139 11.37 -30.77 -9.84
CA PRO A 139 12.07 -31.35 -10.99
C PRO A 139 12.58 -32.78 -10.77
N ARG A 140 12.69 -33.26 -9.51
CA ARG A 140 13.09 -34.64 -9.20
C ARG A 140 11.97 -35.66 -9.53
N TYR A 141 10.73 -35.20 -9.59
CA TYR A 141 9.54 -36.05 -9.68
C TYR A 141 8.72 -35.83 -10.95
N ALA A 142 8.76 -34.61 -11.50
CA ALA A 142 7.97 -34.20 -12.66
C ALA A 142 8.78 -33.34 -13.65
N VAL A 143 8.39 -33.37 -14.92
CA VAL A 143 8.98 -32.55 -15.98
C VAL A 143 8.55 -31.10 -15.81
N THR A 144 9.51 -30.18 -15.75
CA THR A 144 9.29 -28.75 -15.54
C THR A 144 9.96 -27.86 -16.60
N ASP A 145 10.80 -28.43 -17.47
CA ASP A 145 11.60 -27.68 -18.46
C ASP A 145 10.75 -26.89 -19.46
N HIS A 146 9.50 -27.31 -19.69
CA HIS A 146 8.54 -26.63 -20.56
C HIS A 146 7.81 -25.47 -19.88
N LEU A 147 8.02 -25.26 -18.58
CA LEU A 147 7.35 -24.19 -17.82
C LEU A 147 8.19 -22.91 -17.83
N PRO A 148 7.55 -21.72 -17.84
CA PRO A 148 8.23 -20.46 -17.61
C PRO A 148 8.96 -20.42 -16.26
N HIS A 149 10.14 -19.79 -16.25
CA HIS A 149 10.95 -19.65 -15.03
C HIS A 149 10.19 -18.84 -13.96
N GLY A 150 10.07 -19.39 -12.75
CA GLY A 150 9.34 -18.76 -11.64
C GLY A 150 7.82 -18.96 -11.67
N LEU A 151 7.25 -19.67 -12.65
CA LEU A 151 5.81 -19.98 -12.65
C LEU A 151 5.42 -20.86 -11.46
N LEU A 152 6.23 -21.88 -11.16
CA LEU A 152 5.96 -22.77 -10.03
C LEU A 152 6.08 -22.01 -8.70
N ASP A 153 7.06 -21.12 -8.56
CA ASP A 153 7.24 -20.27 -7.37
C ASP A 153 6.11 -19.23 -7.21
N ALA A 154 5.43 -18.85 -8.30
CA ALA A 154 4.28 -17.95 -8.26
C ALA A 154 2.96 -18.65 -7.88
N LEU A 155 2.91 -19.98 -8.02
CA LEU A 155 1.73 -20.80 -7.71
C LEU A 155 1.90 -21.58 -6.39
N LEU A 156 3.13 -21.81 -5.95
CA LEU A 156 3.50 -22.65 -4.81
C LEU A 156 4.61 -21.97 -4.00
N PRO A 157 4.64 -22.07 -2.66
CA PRO A 157 3.70 -22.79 -1.80
C PRO A 157 2.32 -22.14 -1.70
N GLY A 158 1.29 -22.94 -1.44
CA GLY A 158 -0.07 -22.43 -1.25
C GLY A 158 -1.20 -23.39 -1.65
N PRO A 159 -2.43 -22.87 -1.76
CA PRO A 159 -3.64 -23.67 -1.95
C PRO A 159 -3.84 -24.12 -3.42
N VAL A 160 -2.76 -24.38 -4.14
CA VAL A 160 -2.75 -24.82 -5.55
C VAL A 160 -2.13 -26.21 -5.66
N THR A 161 -2.65 -27.02 -6.57
CA THR A 161 -2.07 -28.31 -6.95
C THR A 161 -1.86 -28.30 -8.46
N VAL A 162 -0.60 -28.37 -8.88
CA VAL A 162 -0.24 -28.31 -10.32
C VAL A 162 -0.13 -29.72 -10.87
N ILE A 163 -0.70 -29.99 -12.05
CA ILE A 163 -0.53 -31.27 -12.73
C ILE A 163 0.58 -31.12 -13.76
N LEU A 164 1.57 -32.01 -13.65
CA LEU A 164 2.75 -32.04 -14.50
C LEU A 164 2.94 -33.44 -15.07
N LYS A 165 3.69 -33.55 -16.17
CA LYS A 165 4.09 -34.87 -16.69
C LYS A 165 5.10 -35.50 -15.74
N ARG A 166 4.95 -36.80 -15.48
CA ARG A 166 5.93 -37.53 -14.67
C ARG A 166 7.27 -37.57 -15.41
N GLY A 167 8.37 -37.36 -14.69
CA GLY A 167 9.70 -37.51 -15.29
C GLY A 167 10.03 -38.98 -15.58
N ASP A 168 10.69 -39.27 -16.70
CA ASP A 168 11.08 -40.63 -17.08
C ASP A 168 12.08 -41.27 -16.09
N SER A 169 12.83 -40.43 -15.37
CA SER A 169 13.79 -40.79 -14.30
C SER A 169 13.23 -40.64 -12.88
N SER A 170 11.91 -40.42 -12.74
CA SER A 170 11.27 -40.18 -11.44
C SER A 170 11.38 -41.41 -10.53
N ILE A 171 11.78 -41.19 -9.28
CA ILE A 171 11.84 -42.21 -8.23
C ILE A 171 10.46 -42.60 -7.66
N LEU A 172 9.38 -41.98 -8.15
CA LEU A 172 8.01 -42.30 -7.73
C LEU A 172 7.62 -43.71 -8.15
N GLU A 173 6.91 -44.41 -7.28
CA GLU A 173 6.42 -45.75 -7.57
C GLU A 173 5.47 -45.78 -8.76
N LYS A 174 5.61 -46.79 -9.63
CA LYS A 174 4.73 -46.97 -10.80
C LYS A 174 3.29 -47.32 -10.39
N SER A 175 3.11 -47.81 -9.17
CA SER A 175 1.81 -48.10 -8.55
C SER A 175 1.08 -46.84 -8.07
N LEU A 176 1.78 -45.71 -7.91
CA LEU A 176 1.16 -44.42 -7.67
C LEU A 176 0.51 -43.93 -8.96
N ASN A 177 -0.82 -43.81 -9.00
CA ASN A 177 -1.59 -43.40 -10.18
C ASN A 177 -1.39 -44.31 -11.42
N PRO A 178 -1.78 -45.60 -11.34
CA PRO A 178 -1.53 -46.55 -12.43
C PRO A 178 -2.24 -46.13 -13.72
N GLY A 179 -1.49 -46.08 -14.83
CA GLY A 179 -2.01 -45.74 -16.15
C GLY A 179 -2.11 -44.23 -16.45
N LEU A 180 -1.56 -43.36 -15.59
CA LEU A 180 -1.49 -41.92 -15.82
C LEU A 180 -0.03 -41.46 -15.93
N ASP A 181 0.29 -40.80 -17.04
CA ASP A 181 1.62 -40.19 -17.28
C ASP A 181 1.77 -38.82 -16.59
N SER A 182 0.76 -38.38 -15.84
CA SER A 182 0.75 -37.13 -15.11
C SER A 182 0.70 -37.34 -13.60
N ILE A 183 1.21 -36.36 -12.86
CA ILE A 183 1.23 -36.33 -11.41
C ILE A 183 0.81 -34.95 -10.91
N GLY A 184 -0.10 -34.93 -9.92
CA GLY A 184 -0.43 -33.70 -9.21
C GLY A 184 0.65 -33.42 -8.16
N VAL A 185 1.24 -32.23 -8.17
CA VAL A 185 2.30 -31.82 -7.25
C VAL A 185 1.81 -30.63 -6.43
N ARG A 186 2.10 -30.65 -5.12
CA ARG A 186 1.75 -29.59 -4.19
C ARG A 186 2.91 -29.27 -3.26
N VAL A 187 3.06 -27.98 -2.94
CA VAL A 187 3.85 -27.50 -1.80
C VAL A 187 2.87 -26.74 -0.89
N PRO A 188 2.35 -27.38 0.17
CA PRO A 188 1.41 -26.74 1.10
C PRO A 188 2.07 -25.57 1.83
N ASP A 189 1.35 -24.48 2.05
CA ASP A 189 1.80 -23.38 2.93
C ASP A 189 1.55 -23.72 4.41
N SER A 190 2.15 -24.83 4.85
CA SER A 190 2.07 -25.35 6.21
C SER A 190 3.43 -25.90 6.62
N ASP A 191 4.06 -25.24 7.59
CA ASP A 191 5.43 -25.59 8.02
C ASP A 191 5.53 -27.05 8.49
N PHE A 192 4.50 -27.54 9.19
CA PHE A 192 4.51 -28.89 9.76
C PHE A 192 4.66 -29.98 8.69
N ILE A 193 3.87 -29.95 7.62
CA ILE A 193 3.98 -30.96 6.54
C ILE A 193 5.23 -30.75 5.68
N ARG A 194 5.67 -29.51 5.48
CA ARG A 194 6.92 -29.21 4.75
C ARG A 194 8.15 -29.75 5.46
N VAL A 195 8.22 -29.60 6.78
CA VAL A 195 9.29 -30.19 7.62
C VAL A 195 9.30 -31.71 7.49
N ILE A 196 8.13 -32.37 7.49
CA ILE A 196 8.05 -33.83 7.31
C ILE A 196 8.56 -34.24 5.92
N CYS A 197 8.20 -33.53 4.85
CA CYS A 197 8.71 -33.79 3.50
C CYS A 197 10.25 -33.62 3.42
N ARG A 198 10.80 -32.57 4.02
CA ARG A 198 12.25 -32.32 4.04
C ARG A 198 12.99 -33.40 4.82
N GLY A 199 12.47 -33.77 6.00
CA GLY A 199 13.08 -34.77 6.88
C GLY A 199 12.93 -36.21 6.41
N SER A 200 11.86 -36.52 5.65
CA SER A 200 11.68 -37.84 5.02
C SER A 200 12.67 -38.06 3.87
N GLY A 201 13.08 -36.98 3.18
CA GLY A 201 13.93 -37.05 1.98
C GLY A 201 13.20 -37.61 0.75
N SER A 202 11.87 -37.71 0.79
CA SER A 202 11.01 -38.26 -0.26
C SER A 202 9.74 -37.39 -0.45
N ALA A 203 9.06 -37.57 -1.58
CA ALA A 203 7.74 -36.98 -1.77
C ALA A 203 6.69 -37.76 -0.97
N LEU A 204 5.69 -37.06 -0.43
CA LEU A 204 4.60 -37.71 0.31
C LEU A 204 3.37 -37.84 -0.57
N ALA A 205 2.79 -39.03 -0.69
CA ALA A 205 1.49 -39.19 -1.31
C ALA A 205 0.44 -38.58 -0.38
N LEU A 206 -0.33 -37.62 -0.89
CA LEU A 206 -1.24 -36.80 -0.08
C LEU A 206 -2.67 -36.85 -0.65
N THR A 207 -3.62 -37.11 0.23
CA THR A 207 -5.05 -37.06 -0.08
C THR A 207 -5.82 -36.52 1.10
N SER A 208 -6.98 -35.89 0.88
CA SER A 208 -7.87 -35.46 1.95
C SER A 208 -8.25 -36.60 2.89
N ALA A 209 -8.26 -36.32 4.20
CA ALA A 209 -8.49 -37.24 5.30
C ALA A 209 -9.99 -37.52 5.50
N ASN A 210 -10.64 -38.08 4.48
CA ASN A 210 -12.04 -38.47 4.50
C ASN A 210 -12.28 -39.66 3.57
N LEU A 211 -13.31 -40.47 3.88
CA LEU A 211 -13.76 -41.53 2.97
C LEU A 211 -14.17 -40.95 1.61
N SER A 212 -13.93 -41.72 0.55
CA SER A 212 -14.26 -41.28 -0.81
C SER A 212 -15.74 -40.91 -0.93
N GLY A 213 -16.03 -39.67 -1.34
CA GLY A 213 -17.38 -39.14 -1.50
C GLY A 213 -17.97 -38.44 -0.26
N GLN A 214 -17.29 -38.50 0.88
CA GLN A 214 -17.69 -37.77 2.10
C GLN A 214 -17.19 -36.32 2.09
N PRO A 215 -17.76 -35.43 2.93
CA PRO A 215 -17.28 -34.05 3.09
C PRO A 215 -15.80 -33.98 3.45
N SER A 216 -15.15 -32.89 3.03
CA SER A 216 -13.73 -32.66 3.32
C SER A 216 -13.49 -32.29 4.79
N SER A 217 -12.40 -32.78 5.37
CA SER A 217 -12.08 -32.65 6.79
C SER A 217 -11.32 -31.37 7.12
N VAL A 218 -11.86 -30.57 8.03
CA VAL A 218 -11.29 -29.29 8.50
C VAL A 218 -10.94 -29.32 9.99
N SER A 219 -11.35 -30.35 10.72
CA SER A 219 -10.85 -30.67 12.06
C SER A 219 -10.65 -32.18 12.20
N ILE A 220 -9.86 -32.61 13.19
CA ILE A 220 -9.63 -34.03 13.49
C ILE A 220 -10.90 -34.82 13.79
N ASN A 221 -11.95 -34.14 14.29
CA ASN A 221 -13.24 -34.74 14.62
C ASN A 221 -14.04 -35.16 13.37
N ASP A 222 -13.70 -34.62 12.19
CA ASP A 222 -14.40 -34.95 10.94
C ASP A 222 -14.06 -36.39 10.45
N PHE A 223 -13.03 -37.04 10.99
CA PHE A 223 -12.53 -38.36 10.55
C PHE A 223 -12.06 -39.26 11.70
N GLU A 224 -12.69 -39.12 12.87
CA GLU A 224 -12.39 -39.91 14.07
C GLU A 224 -12.49 -41.42 13.83
N ASP A 225 -13.43 -41.83 12.98
CA ASP A 225 -13.65 -43.21 12.52
C ASP A 225 -12.47 -43.81 11.74
N LEU A 226 -11.56 -42.98 11.21
CA LEU A 226 -10.39 -43.40 10.44
C LEU A 226 -9.09 -43.34 11.23
N TRP A 227 -9.11 -42.90 12.49
CA TRP A 227 -7.92 -42.76 13.30
C TRP A 227 -7.17 -44.09 13.47
N GLU A 228 -7.89 -45.19 13.73
CA GLU A 228 -7.30 -46.53 13.94
C GLU A 228 -6.47 -47.02 12.75
N SER A 229 -6.71 -46.45 11.57
CA SER A 229 -5.98 -46.79 10.35
C SER A 229 -4.65 -46.03 10.21
N CYS A 230 -4.44 -44.98 11.00
CA CYS A 230 -3.26 -44.13 11.00
C CYS A 230 -2.31 -44.51 12.15
N ALA A 231 -1.01 -44.30 11.94
CA ALA A 231 -0.03 -44.47 13.01
C ALA A 231 -0.16 -43.38 14.07
N ASN A 232 -0.27 -42.12 13.63
CA ASN A 232 -0.45 -40.93 14.46
C ASN A 232 -1.39 -39.95 13.75
N VAL A 233 -2.13 -39.17 14.55
CA VAL A 233 -2.99 -38.07 14.08
C VAL A 233 -2.43 -36.77 14.66
N TYR A 234 -2.08 -35.83 13.80
CA TYR A 234 -1.55 -34.53 14.21
C TYR A 234 -2.63 -33.47 14.15
N ASP A 235 -2.95 -32.87 15.29
CA ASP A 235 -4.00 -31.86 15.45
C ASP A 235 -3.43 -30.44 15.28
N GLY A 236 -3.87 -29.76 14.23
CA GLY A 236 -3.64 -28.34 13.96
C GLY A 236 -4.84 -27.44 14.31
N GLY A 237 -5.84 -27.96 15.03
CA GLY A 237 -7.09 -27.26 15.33
C GLY A 237 -8.07 -27.25 14.15
N ILE A 238 -8.97 -26.27 14.15
CA ILE A 238 -9.93 -26.02 13.07
C ILE A 238 -9.24 -25.19 11.98
N LEU A 239 -9.13 -25.73 10.77
CA LEU A 239 -8.46 -25.05 9.67
C LEU A 239 -9.32 -23.87 9.15
N PRO A 240 -8.74 -22.67 8.93
CA PRO A 240 -9.47 -21.45 8.57
C PRO A 240 -9.95 -21.43 7.11
N SER A 241 -9.56 -22.42 6.30
CA SER A 241 -9.72 -22.51 4.84
C SER A 241 -11.11 -22.91 4.35
N GLY A 242 -12.06 -23.20 5.25
CA GLY A 242 -13.34 -23.80 4.88
C GLY A 242 -13.20 -25.21 4.28
N ARG A 243 -14.29 -25.80 3.77
CA ARG A 243 -14.27 -27.17 3.18
C ARG A 243 -13.83 -27.19 1.70
N ALA A 244 -13.42 -26.05 1.14
CA ALA A 244 -12.90 -25.97 -0.21
C ALA A 244 -11.44 -26.47 -0.25
N GLY A 245 -11.17 -27.46 -1.12
CA GLY A 245 -9.81 -27.98 -1.31
C GLY A 245 -8.91 -27.04 -2.12
N SER A 246 -7.71 -27.49 -2.46
CA SER A 246 -6.80 -26.77 -3.36
C SER A 246 -7.39 -26.61 -4.77
N THR A 247 -7.02 -25.52 -5.45
CA THR A 247 -7.31 -25.33 -6.87
C THR A 247 -6.38 -26.18 -7.71
N ILE A 248 -6.91 -26.96 -8.64
CA ILE A 248 -6.13 -27.89 -9.47
C ILE A 248 -5.90 -27.27 -10.84
N VAL A 249 -4.64 -27.04 -11.19
CA VAL A 249 -4.21 -26.41 -12.45
C VAL A 249 -3.38 -27.40 -13.25
N ASP A 250 -3.86 -27.75 -14.43
CA ASP A 250 -3.16 -28.61 -15.39
C ASP A 250 -2.18 -27.78 -16.23
N LEU A 251 -0.89 -28.10 -16.11
CA LEU A 251 0.24 -27.45 -16.78
C LEU A 251 1.02 -28.44 -17.66
N THR A 252 0.39 -29.53 -18.09
CA THR A 252 1.05 -30.59 -18.86
C THR A 252 1.36 -30.20 -20.32
N GLU A 253 0.65 -29.21 -20.87
CA GLU A 253 0.82 -28.71 -22.24
C GLU A 253 1.62 -27.40 -22.25
N LEU A 254 2.61 -27.30 -23.14
CA LEU A 254 3.43 -26.08 -23.30
C LEU A 254 2.55 -24.88 -23.69
N GLY A 255 2.71 -23.77 -22.95
CA GLY A 255 2.06 -22.49 -23.24
C GLY A 255 0.56 -22.43 -22.89
N LYS A 256 -0.04 -23.54 -22.44
CA LYS A 256 -1.45 -23.65 -22.09
C LYS A 256 -1.60 -24.07 -20.63
N TYR A 257 -2.72 -23.69 -20.03
CA TYR A 257 -3.11 -24.21 -18.73
C TYR A 257 -4.62 -24.50 -18.73
N ARG A 258 -5.05 -25.41 -17.86
CA ARG A 258 -6.47 -25.70 -17.66
C ARG A 258 -6.78 -25.88 -16.18
N ILE A 259 -7.71 -25.10 -15.65
CA ILE A 259 -8.18 -25.30 -14.28
C ILE A 259 -9.16 -26.47 -14.28
N LEU A 260 -8.77 -27.60 -13.66
CA LEU A 260 -9.60 -28.80 -13.57
C LEU A 260 -10.61 -28.73 -12.42
N ARG A 261 -10.28 -28.00 -11.36
CA ARG A 261 -11.14 -27.82 -10.20
C ARG A 261 -10.79 -26.50 -9.53
N ILE A 262 -11.77 -25.60 -9.40
CA ILE A 262 -11.62 -24.38 -8.60
C ILE A 262 -11.72 -24.77 -7.12
N GLY A 263 -10.71 -24.34 -6.35
CA GLY A 263 -10.60 -24.54 -4.91
C GLY A 263 -10.59 -23.19 -4.21
N ARG A 264 -9.74 -23.04 -3.18
CA ARG A 264 -9.61 -21.80 -2.41
C ARG A 264 -9.11 -20.60 -3.22
N LEU A 265 -8.22 -20.82 -4.19
CA LEU A 265 -7.72 -19.75 -5.07
C LEU A 265 -8.64 -19.61 -6.28
N VAL A 266 -9.21 -18.42 -6.48
CA VAL A 266 -10.16 -18.14 -7.58
C VAL A 266 -9.43 -18.00 -8.92
N LYS A 267 -10.18 -18.04 -10.02
CA LYS A 267 -9.65 -18.14 -11.39
C LYS A 267 -8.80 -16.92 -11.75
N GLU A 268 -9.23 -15.74 -11.33
CA GLU A 268 -8.62 -14.44 -11.60
C GLU A 268 -7.21 -14.34 -10.98
N ASP A 269 -7.02 -14.91 -9.80
CA ASP A 269 -5.72 -14.94 -9.12
C ASP A 269 -4.71 -15.85 -9.81
N ILE A 270 -5.17 -16.98 -10.37
CA ILE A 270 -4.33 -17.93 -11.11
C ILE A 270 -3.91 -17.34 -12.45
N GLU A 271 -4.86 -16.69 -13.15
CA GLU A 271 -4.60 -15.97 -14.39
C GLU A 271 -3.54 -14.88 -14.18
N CYS A 272 -3.64 -14.14 -13.08
CA CYS A 272 -2.65 -13.13 -12.68
C CYS A 272 -1.25 -13.74 -12.47
N SER A 273 -1.12 -14.81 -11.68
CA SER A 273 0.18 -15.47 -11.42
C SER A 273 0.81 -16.05 -12.70
N ILE A 274 0.01 -16.64 -13.60
CA ILE A 274 0.49 -17.17 -14.88
C ILE A 274 0.94 -16.02 -15.79
N HIS A 275 0.21 -14.91 -15.84
CA HIS A 275 0.54 -13.74 -16.64
C HIS A 275 1.87 -13.09 -16.22
N LEU A 276 2.11 -12.93 -14.92
CA LEU A 276 3.36 -12.38 -14.37
C LEU A 276 4.59 -13.26 -14.71
N SER A 277 4.45 -14.59 -14.71
CA SER A 277 5.56 -15.49 -15.07
C SER A 277 5.95 -15.42 -16.56
N LYS A 278 4.99 -15.13 -17.45
CA LYS A 278 5.24 -14.94 -18.89
C LYS A 278 6.02 -13.65 -19.17
N GLN A 279 5.86 -12.61 -18.34
CA GLN A 279 6.60 -11.35 -18.47
C GLN A 279 8.11 -11.52 -18.18
N ARG A 280 8.50 -12.47 -17.31
CA ARG A 280 9.92 -12.78 -17.01
C ARG A 280 10.67 -13.46 -18.17
N TRP A 281 9.96 -14.14 -19.08
CA TRP A 281 10.58 -14.90 -20.18
C TRP A 281 11.04 -14.02 -21.37
N ARG A 282 10.43 -12.83 -21.55
CA ARG A 282 10.78 -11.91 -22.65
C ARG A 282 12.00 -11.03 -22.36
N VAL A 283 12.52 -11.07 -21.14
CA VAL A 283 13.75 -10.34 -20.77
C VAL A 283 14.97 -11.20 -21.13
N GLY A 284 15.33 -11.22 -22.42
CA GLY A 284 16.60 -11.79 -22.86
C GLY A 284 17.77 -11.14 -22.10
N ALA A 285 18.57 -11.97 -21.43
CA ALA A 285 19.89 -11.65 -20.87
C ALA A 285 19.99 -10.33 -20.09
N VAL A 286 19.39 -10.27 -18.90
CA VAL A 286 19.91 -9.42 -17.82
C VAL A 286 21.19 -10.07 -17.29
N PRO A 287 22.33 -9.35 -17.16
CA PRO A 287 23.56 -9.93 -16.60
C PRO A 287 23.30 -10.58 -15.24
N ALA A 288 23.96 -11.70 -14.97
CA ALA A 288 23.85 -12.50 -13.74
C ALA A 288 24.06 -11.69 -12.44
N SER A 289 24.62 -10.48 -12.52
CA SER A 289 24.72 -9.52 -11.41
C SER A 289 23.36 -9.05 -10.86
N PHE A 290 22.28 -9.16 -11.63
CA PHE A 290 20.91 -8.80 -11.18
C PHE A 290 20.22 -9.93 -10.40
N MET A 291 20.67 -11.19 -10.56
CA MET A 291 20.08 -12.35 -9.86
C MET A 291 20.76 -12.67 -8.51
N ALA A 292 21.96 -12.12 -8.24
CA ALA A 292 22.75 -12.50 -7.07
C ALA A 292 22.29 -11.87 -5.73
N LEU A 293 21.26 -11.00 -5.72
CA LEU A 293 20.88 -10.21 -4.54
C LEU A 293 19.48 -10.51 -3.97
N HIS A 294 18.80 -11.58 -4.42
CA HIS A 294 17.50 -12.02 -3.85
C HIS A 294 17.56 -13.33 -3.05
N GLY A 295 18.75 -13.72 -2.57
CA GLY A 295 18.93 -14.93 -1.78
C GLY A 295 19.40 -14.64 -0.35
N ARG A 296 18.53 -14.13 0.53
CA ARG A 296 18.56 -14.47 1.96
C ARG A 296 17.14 -14.48 2.53
N GLU A 297 16.83 -15.62 3.12
CA GLU A 297 15.58 -15.97 3.78
C GLU A 297 15.17 -14.93 4.83
N SER A 298 13.97 -14.37 4.67
CA SER A 298 13.18 -13.84 5.78
C SER A 298 11.74 -14.25 5.52
N GLY A 299 11.26 -15.24 6.28
CA GLY A 299 9.87 -15.68 6.24
C GLY A 299 8.95 -14.54 6.68
N LEU A 300 8.18 -14.01 5.74
CA LEU A 300 6.99 -13.19 5.95
C LEU A 300 6.12 -13.31 4.69
N GLY A 301 4.81 -13.41 4.91
CA GLY A 301 3.82 -13.93 3.97
C GLY A 301 3.75 -13.28 2.58
N SER A 302 3.20 -14.06 1.66
CA SER A 302 2.96 -13.78 0.24
C SER A 302 1.91 -12.69 0.02
N GLY A 303 2.26 -11.43 0.29
CA GLY A 303 1.53 -10.26 -0.20
C GLY A 303 2.03 -9.87 -1.60
N LYS A 304 1.12 -9.80 -2.58
CA LYS A 304 1.40 -9.32 -3.95
C LYS A 304 1.83 -7.85 -3.91
N ALA A 305 3.13 -7.58 -3.79
CA ALA A 305 3.66 -6.23 -3.95
C ALA A 305 3.63 -5.85 -5.43
N MET A 306 3.11 -4.67 -5.78
CA MET A 306 3.52 -4.03 -7.02
C MET A 306 5.06 -3.96 -7.00
N ASP A 307 5.71 -4.33 -8.10
CA ASP A 307 7.15 -4.14 -8.29
C ASP A 307 7.44 -2.62 -8.23
N PHE A 308 7.69 -2.12 -7.02
CA PHE A 308 8.20 -0.78 -6.80
C PHE A 308 9.59 -0.74 -7.40
N VAL A 309 9.80 0.10 -8.41
CA VAL A 309 11.15 0.45 -8.83
C VAL A 309 11.75 1.26 -7.68
N ARG A 310 12.47 0.57 -6.78
CA ARG A 310 13.07 1.24 -5.62
C ARG A 310 14.09 2.24 -6.15
N ILE A 311 14.14 3.44 -5.55
CA ILE A 311 15.14 4.44 -5.94
C ILE A 311 16.58 3.88 -5.75
N SER A 312 16.75 2.90 -4.86
CA SER A 312 17.99 2.14 -4.69
C SER A 312 18.41 1.33 -5.93
N GLU A 313 17.48 0.88 -6.78
CA GLU A 313 17.80 0.16 -8.04
C GLU A 313 18.44 1.09 -9.10
N PHE A 314 18.38 2.40 -8.89
CA PHE A 314 19.07 3.38 -9.72
C PHE A 314 20.54 3.59 -9.28
N GLN A 315 20.94 3.12 -8.08
CA GLN A 315 22.28 3.31 -7.50
C GLN A 315 23.39 2.69 -8.37
N ASP A 316 23.16 1.50 -8.94
CA ASP A 316 24.17 0.75 -9.71
C ASP A 316 24.47 1.33 -11.11
N LYS A 317 23.67 2.29 -11.59
CA LYS A 317 23.79 2.86 -12.96
C LYS A 317 24.37 4.28 -13.01
N GLY A 318 24.98 4.77 -11.92
CA GLY A 318 25.53 6.15 -11.88
C GLY A 318 24.49 7.23 -11.60
N ILE A 319 23.28 6.85 -11.16
CA ILE A 319 22.19 7.75 -10.73
C ILE A 319 22.35 7.99 -9.22
N VAL A 320 23.59 8.20 -8.80
CA VAL A 320 24.03 8.15 -7.39
C VAL A 320 23.55 9.36 -6.58
N ASN A 321 22.98 10.39 -7.20
CA ASN A 321 22.63 11.62 -6.49
C ASN A 321 21.18 11.71 -6.00
N LEU A 322 20.20 11.00 -6.57
CA LEU A 322 18.77 11.22 -6.27
C LEU A 322 18.30 10.68 -4.90
N CYS A 323 19.01 9.72 -4.31
CA CYS A 323 18.73 9.22 -2.95
C CYS A 323 19.37 10.06 -1.84
N ILE A 324 20.36 10.90 -2.17
CA ILE A 324 21.15 11.62 -1.16
C ILE A 324 20.92 13.13 -1.26
N LYS A 325 20.67 13.67 -2.46
CA LYS A 325 20.46 15.09 -2.75
C LYS A 325 19.44 15.31 -3.87
N SER A 326 18.60 16.34 -3.75
CA SER A 326 17.81 16.81 -4.90
C SER A 326 18.74 17.39 -5.96
N VAL A 327 18.93 16.67 -7.07
CA VAL A 327 19.69 17.15 -8.23
C VAL A 327 18.83 17.03 -9.47
N ARG A 328 18.70 18.12 -10.21
CA ARG A 328 17.89 18.14 -11.43
C ARG A 328 18.45 17.15 -12.46
N ARG A 329 17.61 16.26 -12.95
CA ARG A 329 17.94 15.30 -14.01
C ARG A 329 18.44 16.05 -15.24
N LYS A 330 19.58 15.62 -15.78
CA LYS A 330 20.13 16.18 -17.02
C LYS A 330 19.25 15.76 -18.19
N THR A 331 18.75 16.74 -18.92
CA THR A 331 17.87 16.56 -20.09
C THR A 331 18.31 17.50 -21.21
N ARG A 332 18.10 17.06 -22.46
CA ARG A 332 18.29 17.91 -23.64
C ARG A 332 17.32 19.09 -23.64
N THR A 333 17.66 20.12 -24.40
CA THR A 333 16.74 21.24 -24.61
C THR A 333 15.73 20.89 -25.70
N ALA A 334 14.43 21.01 -25.39
CA ALA A 334 13.33 20.96 -26.35
C ALA A 334 12.73 22.37 -26.49
N MET A 335 12.67 22.89 -27.73
CA MET A 335 12.18 24.23 -28.01
C MET A 335 10.70 24.21 -28.34
N VAL A 336 9.90 24.98 -27.58
CA VAL A 336 8.48 25.22 -27.81
C VAL A 336 8.31 26.68 -28.23
N GLY A 337 8.42 26.93 -29.54
CA GLY A 337 8.53 28.29 -30.05
C GLY A 337 9.77 28.99 -29.49
N ASN A 338 9.56 30.10 -28.78
CA ASN A 338 10.60 30.85 -28.09
C ASN A 338 10.88 30.36 -26.65
N VAL A 339 10.12 29.39 -26.14
CA VAL A 339 10.29 28.87 -24.76
C VAL A 339 11.10 27.57 -24.78
N ALA A 340 12.23 27.57 -24.08
CA ALA A 340 13.08 26.40 -23.91
C ALA A 340 12.63 25.54 -22.71
N LEU A 341 12.53 24.23 -22.93
CA LEU A 341 12.31 23.20 -21.90
C LEU A 341 13.58 22.37 -21.74
N GLY A 342 13.95 22.01 -20.52
CA GLY A 342 15.07 21.13 -20.24
C GLY A 342 15.86 21.54 -19.00
N SER A 343 16.85 20.73 -18.65
CA SER A 343 17.63 20.82 -17.41
C SER A 343 18.45 22.09 -17.22
N GLN A 344 18.70 22.83 -18.31
CA GLN A 344 19.41 24.12 -18.31
C GLN A 344 18.48 25.33 -18.17
N HIS A 345 17.16 25.12 -18.15
CA HIS A 345 16.14 26.18 -18.20
C HIS A 345 15.19 26.08 -17.01
N PRO A 346 14.58 27.17 -16.51
CA PRO A 346 13.60 27.08 -15.43
C PRO A 346 12.48 26.08 -15.73
N ILE A 347 11.92 25.45 -14.70
CA ILE A 347 10.73 24.61 -14.84
C ILE A 347 9.57 25.48 -15.33
N ARG A 348 9.08 25.21 -16.55
CA ARG A 348 8.03 26.02 -17.19
C ARG A 348 6.64 25.66 -16.72
N ILE A 349 5.80 26.65 -16.51
CA ILE A 349 4.41 26.50 -16.09
C ILE A 349 3.50 26.48 -17.32
N GLN A 350 2.60 25.50 -17.38
CA GLN A 350 1.58 25.43 -18.43
C GLN A 350 0.18 25.41 -17.85
N THR A 351 -0.77 25.91 -18.62
CA THR A 351 -2.21 25.76 -18.36
C THR A 351 -2.96 25.35 -19.64
N ILE A 352 -4.27 25.16 -19.54
CA ILE A 352 -5.17 24.90 -20.67
C ILE A 352 -6.32 25.90 -20.69
N THR A 353 -6.80 26.27 -21.87
CA THR A 353 -8.04 27.04 -22.01
C THR A 353 -9.27 26.17 -21.80
N THR A 354 -10.29 26.73 -21.17
CA THR A 354 -11.62 26.11 -21.00
C THR A 354 -12.70 26.75 -21.88
N THR A 355 -12.35 27.80 -22.62
CA THR A 355 -13.21 28.43 -23.62
C THR A 355 -13.47 27.49 -24.79
N ASP A 356 -14.60 27.65 -25.47
CA ASP A 356 -14.80 27.02 -26.78
C ASP A 356 -13.77 27.60 -27.76
N THR A 357 -12.90 26.75 -28.33
CA THR A 357 -11.85 27.13 -29.28
C THR A 357 -12.39 27.90 -30.49
N LYS A 358 -13.66 27.73 -30.87
CA LYS A 358 -14.28 28.51 -31.96
C LYS A 358 -14.56 29.96 -31.56
N ASP A 359 -14.66 30.26 -30.25
CA ASP A 359 -14.72 31.63 -29.77
C ASP A 359 -13.30 32.21 -29.71
N VAL A 360 -12.85 32.69 -30.86
CA VAL A 360 -11.52 33.27 -31.06
C VAL A 360 -11.29 34.44 -30.09
N ALA A 361 -12.28 35.32 -29.91
CA ALA A 361 -12.13 36.51 -29.09
C ALA A 361 -11.96 36.15 -27.61
N ALA A 362 -12.83 35.29 -27.07
CA ALA A 362 -12.74 34.83 -25.69
C ALA A 362 -11.44 34.06 -25.44
N THR A 363 -11.05 33.18 -26.36
CA THR A 363 -9.84 32.37 -26.24
C THR A 363 -8.57 33.24 -26.27
N VAL A 364 -8.50 34.25 -27.14
CA VAL A 364 -7.37 35.19 -27.22
C VAL A 364 -7.24 36.02 -25.95
N MET A 365 -8.35 36.56 -25.42
CA MET A 365 -8.33 37.29 -24.15
C MET A 365 -7.84 36.39 -23.01
N ARG A 366 -8.37 35.16 -22.95
CA ARG A 366 -7.99 34.22 -21.91
C ARG A 366 -6.50 33.88 -21.92
N ILE A 367 -5.93 33.63 -23.11
CA ILE A 367 -4.49 33.31 -23.25
C ILE A 367 -3.61 34.48 -22.79
N ALA A 368 -4.00 35.72 -23.08
CA ALA A 368 -3.25 36.91 -22.70
C ALA A 368 -3.15 37.10 -21.18
N ASP A 369 -4.22 36.78 -20.45
CA ASP A 369 -4.35 37.08 -19.02
C ASP A 369 -3.81 35.97 -18.09
N MET A 370 -3.57 34.75 -18.62
CA MET A 370 -3.27 33.55 -17.83
C MET A 370 -1.90 33.53 -17.12
N GLY A 371 -0.93 34.36 -17.52
CA GLY A 371 0.40 34.41 -16.88
C GLY A 371 1.21 33.10 -16.89
N ALA A 372 0.90 32.19 -17.82
CA ALA A 372 1.62 30.92 -18.03
C ALA A 372 2.74 31.07 -19.08
N ASP A 373 3.78 30.23 -19.00
CA ASP A 373 4.84 30.22 -20.03
C ASP A 373 4.34 29.63 -21.36
N ILE A 374 3.43 28.67 -21.30
CA ILE A 374 2.90 27.91 -22.44
C ILE A 374 1.41 27.66 -22.20
N VAL A 375 0.56 27.87 -23.22
CA VAL A 375 -0.89 27.64 -23.12
C VAL A 375 -1.33 26.54 -24.07
N ARG A 376 -2.14 25.61 -23.56
CA ARG A 376 -2.72 24.51 -24.33
C ARG A 376 -4.17 24.84 -24.72
N ILE A 377 -4.56 24.43 -25.92
CA ILE A 377 -5.90 24.59 -26.49
C ILE A 377 -6.39 23.24 -26.99
N THR A 378 -7.62 22.89 -26.67
CA THR A 378 -8.26 21.66 -27.14
C THR A 378 -8.68 21.80 -28.60
N VAL A 379 -8.29 20.84 -29.45
CA VAL A 379 -8.65 20.85 -30.88
C VAL A 379 -9.27 19.50 -31.24
N GLN A 380 -10.60 19.46 -31.28
CA GLN A 380 -11.35 18.22 -31.52
C GLN A 380 -11.62 17.97 -33.01
N GLY A 381 -11.78 19.03 -33.81
CA GLY A 381 -12.19 18.92 -35.20
C GLY A 381 -11.55 19.98 -36.12
N LYS A 382 -11.97 19.94 -37.38
CA LYS A 382 -11.46 20.85 -38.43
C LYS A 382 -11.84 22.32 -38.17
N LYS A 383 -13.04 22.58 -37.64
CA LYS A 383 -13.51 23.95 -37.35
C LYS A 383 -12.67 24.59 -36.25
N GLU A 384 -12.37 23.84 -35.20
CA GLU A 384 -11.47 24.28 -34.12
C GLU A 384 -10.06 24.50 -34.65
N ALA A 385 -9.58 23.63 -35.55
CA ALA A 385 -8.28 23.81 -36.20
C ALA A 385 -8.21 25.05 -37.11
N ASP A 386 -9.32 25.43 -37.75
CA ASP A 386 -9.40 26.65 -38.54
C ASP A 386 -9.37 27.89 -37.63
N ALA A 387 -10.17 27.88 -36.56
CA ALA A 387 -10.17 28.94 -35.54
C ALA A 387 -8.79 29.13 -34.89
N CYS A 388 -8.01 28.06 -34.75
CA CYS A 388 -6.64 28.10 -34.23
C CYS A 388 -5.70 29.03 -35.05
N PHE A 389 -5.88 29.12 -36.38
CA PHE A 389 -5.10 30.08 -37.20
C PHE A 389 -5.48 31.52 -36.87
N GLU A 390 -6.78 31.80 -36.71
CA GLU A 390 -7.29 33.13 -36.35
C GLU A 390 -6.86 33.54 -34.95
N ILE A 391 -6.89 32.61 -33.98
CA ILE A 391 -6.37 32.81 -32.61
C ILE A 391 -4.89 33.19 -32.67
N LYS A 392 -4.08 32.41 -33.39
CA LYS A 392 -2.63 32.66 -33.50
C LYS A 392 -2.35 34.02 -34.13
N ASN A 393 -3.02 34.35 -35.24
CA ASN A 393 -2.87 35.63 -35.91
C ASN A 393 -3.27 36.80 -35.00
N SER A 394 -4.38 36.66 -34.26
CA SER A 394 -4.87 37.68 -33.33
C SER A 394 -3.90 37.91 -32.16
N LEU A 395 -3.30 36.85 -31.61
CA LEU A 395 -2.28 36.95 -30.56
C LEU A 395 -1.04 37.70 -31.06
N VAL A 396 -0.54 37.34 -32.25
CA VAL A 396 0.61 38.00 -32.88
C VAL A 396 0.32 39.48 -33.16
N GLN A 397 -0.87 39.82 -33.68
CA GLN A 397 -1.28 41.21 -33.91
C GLN A 397 -1.35 42.03 -32.62
N LYS A 398 -1.73 41.40 -31.51
CA LYS A 398 -1.73 42.00 -30.17
C LYS A 398 -0.36 41.93 -29.47
N ASN A 399 0.69 41.47 -30.17
CA ASN A 399 2.05 41.31 -29.66
C ASN A 399 2.19 40.31 -28.48
N TYR A 400 1.30 39.32 -28.41
CA TYR A 400 1.42 38.19 -27.48
C TYR A 400 2.19 37.04 -28.13
N ASN A 401 3.33 36.70 -27.55
CA ASN A 401 4.25 35.68 -28.07
C ASN A 401 4.24 34.37 -27.25
N ILE A 402 3.12 34.07 -26.58
CA ILE A 402 2.97 32.85 -25.79
C ILE A 402 2.87 31.64 -26.74
N PRO A 403 3.72 30.61 -26.59
CA PRO A 403 3.62 29.40 -27.41
C PRO A 403 2.33 28.62 -27.14
N LEU A 404 1.72 28.13 -28.23
CA LEU A 404 0.49 27.36 -28.18
C LEU A 404 0.73 25.85 -28.34
N VAL A 405 0.00 25.06 -27.55
CA VAL A 405 -0.01 23.60 -27.62
C VAL A 405 -1.36 23.10 -28.09
N ALA A 406 -1.40 22.27 -29.13
CA ALA A 406 -2.65 21.68 -29.61
C ALA A 406 -2.89 20.34 -28.89
N ASP A 407 -4.01 20.21 -28.18
CA ASP A 407 -4.39 18.97 -27.50
C ASP A 407 -5.20 18.07 -28.43
N ILE A 408 -4.50 17.13 -29.08
CA ILE A 408 -5.12 16.17 -30.01
C ILE A 408 -5.42 14.87 -29.28
N HIS A 409 -6.62 14.34 -29.55
CA HIS A 409 -7.06 13.04 -29.05
C HIS A 409 -7.19 12.03 -30.20
N PHE A 410 -8.19 12.14 -31.09
CA PHE A 410 -8.55 11.06 -32.04
C PHE A 410 -8.35 11.38 -33.53
N ALA A 411 -7.74 12.52 -33.88
CA ALA A 411 -7.78 13.04 -35.25
C ALA A 411 -6.39 13.35 -35.83
N PRO A 412 -5.70 12.37 -36.43
CA PRO A 412 -4.40 12.57 -37.09
C PRO A 412 -4.43 13.69 -38.16
N SER A 413 -5.51 13.77 -38.93
CA SER A 413 -5.69 14.82 -39.94
C SER A 413 -5.77 16.23 -39.35
N VAL A 414 -6.35 16.37 -38.15
CA VAL A 414 -6.41 17.63 -37.40
C VAL A 414 -5.02 17.98 -36.86
N ALA A 415 -4.29 17.00 -36.31
CA ALA A 415 -2.91 17.18 -35.85
C ALA A 415 -1.98 17.72 -36.95
N LEU A 416 -2.09 17.15 -38.15
CA LEU A 416 -1.34 17.60 -39.32
C LEU A 416 -1.68 19.06 -39.67
N ARG A 417 -2.95 19.45 -39.60
CA ARG A 417 -3.37 20.83 -39.93
C ARG A 417 -2.80 21.84 -38.92
N VAL A 418 -2.96 21.58 -37.62
CA VAL A 418 -2.52 22.54 -36.59
C VAL A 418 -0.99 22.61 -36.41
N ALA A 419 -0.24 21.61 -36.86
CA ALA A 419 1.24 21.66 -36.88
C ALA A 419 1.81 22.83 -37.71
N GLU A 420 1.00 23.42 -38.60
CA GLU A 420 1.40 24.60 -39.37
C GLU A 420 1.35 25.89 -38.54
N CYS A 421 0.40 26.03 -37.61
CA CYS A 421 0.20 27.26 -36.84
C CYS A 421 0.67 27.19 -35.37
N PHE A 422 0.78 26.00 -34.79
CA PHE A 422 1.12 25.83 -33.37
C PHE A 422 2.57 25.44 -33.16
N GLU A 423 3.12 25.83 -32.01
CA GLU A 423 4.51 25.56 -31.63
C GLU A 423 4.72 24.12 -31.14
N LYS A 424 3.67 23.48 -30.61
CA LYS A 424 3.75 22.14 -30.05
C LYS A 424 2.46 21.35 -30.22
N ILE A 425 2.60 20.06 -30.53
CA ILE A 425 1.48 19.12 -30.67
C ILE A 425 1.52 18.12 -29.53
N ARG A 426 0.39 17.94 -28.84
CA ARG A 426 0.22 16.85 -27.86
C ARG A 426 -0.45 15.68 -28.55
N VAL A 427 0.16 14.51 -28.42
CA VAL A 427 -0.39 13.22 -28.84
C VAL A 427 -0.57 12.31 -27.63
N ASN A 428 -1.66 11.54 -27.63
CA ASN A 428 -1.90 10.47 -26.67
C ASN A 428 -1.78 9.12 -27.38
N PRO A 429 -0.75 8.31 -27.07
CA PRO A 429 -0.52 7.03 -27.73
C PRO A 429 -1.75 6.12 -27.82
N GLY A 430 -2.46 5.93 -26.70
CA GLY A 430 -3.55 4.94 -26.64
C GLY A 430 -4.83 5.30 -27.39
N ASN A 431 -4.90 6.45 -28.05
CA ASN A 431 -6.06 6.79 -28.88
C ASN A 431 -5.76 7.61 -30.15
N PHE A 432 -4.49 7.71 -30.53
CA PHE A 432 -4.09 8.46 -31.71
C PHE A 432 -4.21 7.65 -33.00
N ALA A 433 -3.75 6.39 -32.99
CA ALA A 433 -3.82 5.49 -34.14
C ALA A 433 -5.14 4.70 -34.19
N ASP A 434 -5.68 4.37 -33.01
CA ASP A 434 -6.89 3.56 -32.85
C ASP A 434 -8.11 4.37 -32.46
N ARG A 435 -9.30 3.89 -32.84
CA ARG A 435 -10.55 4.26 -32.16
C ARG A 435 -10.53 3.62 -30.77
N TRP A 436 -11.12 4.29 -29.78
CA TRP A 436 -11.19 3.83 -28.37
C TRP A 436 -11.18 2.31 -28.20
N ALA A 437 -10.41 1.80 -27.23
CA ALA A 437 -10.47 0.45 -26.69
C ALA A 437 -11.90 -0.10 -26.70
N GLN A 438 -12.18 -1.07 -27.58
CA GLN A 438 -13.52 -1.65 -27.74
C GLN A 438 -13.65 -2.95 -26.94
N PHE A 439 -12.56 -3.49 -26.40
CA PHE A 439 -12.51 -4.73 -25.63
C PHE A 439 -13.20 -5.92 -26.35
N GLU A 440 -13.24 -5.91 -27.68
CA GLU A 440 -13.90 -6.98 -28.47
C GLU A 440 -13.00 -8.22 -28.62
N LYS A 441 -11.68 -8.07 -28.46
CA LYS A 441 -10.69 -9.14 -28.59
C LYS A 441 -9.93 -9.31 -27.26
N PHE A 442 -10.08 -10.46 -26.61
CA PHE A 442 -9.48 -10.75 -25.31
C PHE A 442 -8.07 -11.37 -25.39
N GLU A 443 -7.66 -11.88 -26.55
CA GLU A 443 -6.34 -12.49 -26.76
C GLU A 443 -5.64 -11.87 -27.97
N TYR A 444 -4.48 -11.24 -27.74
CA TYR A 444 -3.58 -10.73 -28.77
C TYR A 444 -2.43 -11.72 -28.99
N THR A 445 -2.21 -12.13 -30.24
CA THR A 445 -1.02 -12.89 -30.62
C THR A 445 0.17 -11.96 -30.86
N GLU A 446 1.39 -12.50 -30.82
CA GLU A 446 2.61 -11.71 -31.10
C GLU A 446 2.59 -11.10 -32.52
N ASP A 447 2.00 -11.81 -33.48
CA ASP A 447 1.75 -11.30 -34.84
C ASP A 447 0.73 -10.15 -34.86
N ASP A 448 -0.29 -10.18 -34.00
CA ASP A 448 -1.25 -9.08 -33.89
C ASP A 448 -0.59 -7.82 -33.32
N HIS A 449 0.30 -7.97 -32.32
CA HIS A 449 1.04 -6.84 -31.76
C HIS A 449 1.99 -6.21 -32.80
N GLN A 450 2.68 -7.03 -33.59
CA GLN A 450 3.57 -6.52 -34.63
C GLN A 450 2.82 -5.73 -35.71
N LYS A 451 1.65 -6.21 -36.13
CA LYS A 451 0.79 -5.47 -37.08
C LYS A 451 0.29 -4.15 -36.52
N GLU A 452 -0.02 -4.10 -35.23
CA GLU A 452 -0.44 -2.88 -34.55
C GLU A 452 0.70 -1.84 -34.56
N LEU A 453 1.93 -2.26 -34.25
CA LEU A 453 3.10 -1.39 -34.32
C LEU A 453 3.33 -0.81 -35.72
N GLU A 454 3.13 -1.61 -36.77
CA GLU A 454 3.24 -1.18 -38.17
C GLU A 454 2.17 -0.15 -38.53
N HIS A 455 0.92 -0.37 -38.09
CA HIS A 455 -0.18 0.58 -38.28
C HIS A 455 0.05 1.90 -37.55
N ILE A 456 0.48 1.85 -36.28
CA ILE A 456 0.88 3.04 -35.51
C ILE A 456 1.97 3.81 -36.26
N GLU A 457 2.98 3.12 -36.79
CA GLU A 457 4.05 3.75 -37.57
C GLU A 457 3.51 4.45 -38.83
N GLU A 458 2.62 3.79 -39.59
CA GLU A 458 2.01 4.36 -40.80
C GLU A 458 1.23 5.65 -40.50
N VAL A 459 0.41 5.65 -39.44
CA VAL A 459 -0.46 6.78 -39.08
C VAL A 459 0.33 7.93 -38.43
N PHE A 460 1.35 7.62 -37.63
CA PHE A 460 2.07 8.61 -36.84
C PHE A 460 3.23 9.27 -37.58
N SER A 461 3.93 8.54 -38.47
CA SER A 461 5.10 9.05 -39.21
C SER A 461 4.85 10.38 -39.95
N PRO A 462 3.70 10.59 -40.65
CA PRO A 462 3.41 11.86 -41.32
C PRO A 462 3.42 13.07 -40.36
N LEU A 463 2.95 12.89 -39.12
CA LEU A 463 2.94 13.96 -38.13
C LEU A 463 4.37 14.25 -37.63
N VAL A 464 5.18 13.21 -37.42
CA VAL A 464 6.58 13.35 -37.00
C VAL A 464 7.38 14.13 -38.04
N GLU A 465 7.26 13.76 -39.32
CA GLU A 465 7.94 14.46 -40.41
C GLU A 465 7.49 15.92 -40.54
N LYS A 466 6.17 16.17 -40.40
CA LYS A 466 5.64 17.54 -40.44
C LYS A 466 6.13 18.37 -39.27
N CYS A 467 6.17 17.81 -38.06
CA CYS A 467 6.74 18.48 -36.90
C CYS A 467 8.24 18.74 -37.06
N LYS A 468 8.99 17.80 -37.65
CA LYS A 468 10.42 17.97 -37.99
C LYS A 468 10.61 19.12 -38.98
N LYS A 469 9.81 19.17 -40.06
CA LYS A 469 9.86 20.21 -41.10
C LYS A 469 9.63 21.62 -40.55
N TYR A 470 8.64 21.79 -39.67
CA TYR A 470 8.30 23.11 -39.12
C TYR A 470 8.99 23.42 -37.78
N GLY A 471 9.89 22.56 -37.31
CA GLY A 471 10.58 22.73 -36.03
C GLY A 471 9.63 22.72 -34.82
N ARG A 472 8.52 21.99 -34.88
CA ARG A 472 7.54 21.90 -33.79
C ARG A 472 8.02 20.93 -32.72
N ALA A 473 7.68 21.20 -31.46
CA ALA A 473 7.82 20.23 -30.40
C ALA A 473 6.64 19.25 -30.38
N MET A 474 6.86 18.06 -29.83
CA MET A 474 5.80 17.08 -29.64
C MET A 474 5.77 16.60 -28.20
N ARG A 475 4.58 16.55 -27.60
CA ARG A 475 4.36 15.86 -26.32
C ARG A 475 3.74 14.49 -26.56
N ILE A 476 4.49 13.44 -26.30
CA ILE A 476 3.97 12.06 -26.25
C ILE A 476 3.51 11.83 -24.81
N GLY A 477 2.20 11.81 -24.60
CA GLY A 477 1.63 11.83 -23.25
C GLY A 477 0.58 10.76 -23.02
N THR A 478 0.98 9.71 -22.32
CA THR A 478 0.12 8.60 -21.92
C THR A 478 -0.68 8.96 -20.68
N ASN A 479 -1.98 8.66 -20.71
CA ASN A 479 -2.86 8.73 -19.54
C ASN A 479 -3.23 7.30 -19.13
N HIS A 480 -3.26 7.03 -17.82
CA HIS A 480 -3.60 5.72 -17.27
C HIS A 480 -4.97 5.21 -17.77
N GLY A 481 -6.01 6.04 -17.71
CA GLY A 481 -7.35 5.66 -18.16
C GLY A 481 -7.56 5.59 -19.69
N SER A 482 -6.51 5.65 -20.50
CA SER A 482 -6.63 5.59 -21.96
C SER A 482 -5.52 4.77 -22.61
N LEU A 483 -5.10 3.67 -21.98
CA LEU A 483 -4.21 2.69 -22.62
C LEU A 483 -4.96 1.96 -23.75
N SER A 484 -4.23 1.52 -24.78
CA SER A 484 -4.82 0.74 -25.87
C SER A 484 -5.12 -0.69 -25.40
N ASP A 485 -6.06 -1.36 -26.05
CA ASP A 485 -6.43 -2.76 -25.75
C ASP A 485 -5.21 -3.70 -25.80
N CYS A 486 -4.32 -3.48 -26.77
CA CYS A 486 -3.10 -4.25 -26.91
C CYS A 486 -2.18 -4.07 -25.70
N ILE A 487 -1.91 -2.82 -25.31
CA ILE A 487 -1.08 -2.52 -24.13
C ILE A 487 -1.71 -3.09 -22.85
N MET A 488 -3.03 -2.93 -22.69
CA MET A 488 -3.75 -3.49 -21.54
C MET A 488 -3.68 -5.02 -21.50
N SER A 489 -3.74 -5.69 -22.65
CA SER A 489 -3.63 -7.15 -22.73
C SER A 489 -2.21 -7.65 -22.37
N TYR A 490 -1.15 -6.96 -22.80
CA TYR A 490 0.24 -7.38 -22.55
C TYR A 490 0.79 -6.96 -21.19
N TYR A 491 0.44 -5.76 -20.72
CA TYR A 491 1.07 -5.13 -19.56
C TYR A 491 0.08 -4.78 -18.45
N GLY A 492 -1.23 -4.95 -18.68
CA GLY A 492 -2.27 -4.53 -17.75
C GLY A 492 -2.39 -3.00 -17.62
N ASP A 493 -3.31 -2.58 -16.77
CA ASP A 493 -3.43 -1.18 -16.32
C ASP A 493 -2.34 -0.88 -15.28
N SER A 494 -1.11 -0.67 -15.76
CA SER A 494 0.10 -0.59 -14.93
C SER A 494 1.04 0.55 -15.34
N PRO A 495 1.94 1.01 -14.43
CA PRO A 495 3.02 1.91 -14.78
C PRO A 495 3.85 1.44 -15.99
N ARG A 496 4.09 0.11 -16.12
CA ARG A 496 4.82 -0.46 -17.26
C ARG A 496 4.05 -0.29 -18.56
N GLY A 497 2.74 -0.58 -18.55
CA GLY A 497 1.88 -0.37 -19.72
C GLY A 497 1.90 1.09 -20.18
N MET A 498 1.84 2.04 -19.25
CA MET A 498 1.96 3.46 -19.58
C MET A 498 3.28 3.82 -20.27
N VAL A 499 4.40 3.27 -19.76
CA VAL A 499 5.74 3.50 -20.30
C VAL A 499 5.87 2.89 -21.69
N GLU A 500 5.50 1.63 -21.88
CA GLU A 500 5.60 0.96 -23.18
C GLU A 500 4.75 1.66 -24.24
N SER A 501 3.53 2.06 -23.91
CA SER A 501 2.67 2.84 -24.82
C SER A 501 3.33 4.13 -25.31
N ALA A 502 4.07 4.84 -24.45
CA ALA A 502 4.84 6.01 -24.90
C ALA A 502 6.08 5.63 -25.71
N PHE A 503 6.73 4.51 -25.36
CA PHE A 503 7.94 4.05 -26.03
C PHE A 503 7.69 3.56 -27.46
N GLU A 504 6.53 2.98 -27.76
CA GLU A 504 6.14 2.63 -29.13
C GLU A 504 6.23 3.86 -30.06
N PHE A 505 5.65 4.98 -29.62
CA PHE A 505 5.72 6.26 -30.35
C PHE A 505 7.12 6.89 -30.31
N ALA A 506 7.84 6.75 -29.20
CA ALA A 506 9.21 7.25 -29.06
C ALA A 506 10.18 6.58 -30.04
N ARG A 507 10.06 5.26 -30.23
CA ARG A 507 10.89 4.47 -31.17
C ARG A 507 10.68 4.96 -32.61
N ILE A 508 9.45 5.28 -33.01
CA ILE A 508 9.15 5.87 -34.32
C ILE A 508 9.80 7.25 -34.46
N CYS A 509 9.68 8.12 -33.44
CA CYS A 509 10.37 9.43 -33.46
C CYS A 509 11.89 9.27 -33.61
N ARG A 510 12.50 8.30 -32.91
CA ARG A 510 13.93 8.00 -33.01
C ARG A 510 14.31 7.49 -34.40
N LYS A 511 13.52 6.58 -34.98
CA LYS A 511 13.73 6.04 -36.33
C LYS A 511 13.73 7.15 -37.40
N LEU A 512 12.89 8.17 -37.22
CA LEU A 512 12.80 9.34 -38.10
C LEU A 512 13.74 10.50 -37.70
N ASP A 513 14.66 10.25 -36.75
CA ASP A 513 15.63 11.25 -36.27
C ASP A 513 14.92 12.56 -35.81
N TYR A 514 13.80 12.40 -35.10
CA TYR A 514 13.05 13.48 -34.48
C TYR A 514 13.28 13.48 -32.97
N HIS A 515 13.70 14.62 -32.46
CA HIS A 515 14.25 14.75 -31.10
C HIS A 515 13.65 15.88 -30.26
N ASN A 516 12.74 16.68 -30.84
CA ASN A 516 12.06 17.75 -30.12
C ASN A 516 10.83 17.20 -29.35
N SER A 517 11.03 16.11 -28.62
CA SER A 517 9.99 15.35 -27.92
C SER A 517 10.01 15.62 -26.43
N VAL A 518 8.83 15.66 -25.82
CA VAL A 518 8.59 15.79 -24.38
C VAL A 518 7.64 14.68 -23.93
N PHE A 519 7.88 14.06 -22.78
CA PHE A 519 7.08 12.93 -22.31
C PHE A 519 6.23 13.28 -21.09
N SER A 520 5.07 12.63 -20.95
CA SER A 520 4.23 12.72 -19.74
C SER A 520 3.52 11.41 -19.45
N MET A 521 3.40 11.06 -18.17
CA MET A 521 2.73 9.86 -17.64
C MET A 521 1.70 10.27 -16.61
N LYS A 522 0.46 10.59 -17.03
CA LYS A 522 -0.54 11.10 -16.09
C LYS A 522 -1.43 9.98 -15.56
N ALA A 523 -1.65 9.98 -14.24
CA ALA A 523 -2.63 9.15 -13.56
C ALA A 523 -3.36 9.99 -12.51
N SER A 524 -4.59 9.59 -12.16
CA SER A 524 -5.35 10.21 -11.06
C SER A 524 -4.88 9.71 -9.70
N ASN A 525 -4.28 8.51 -9.67
CA ASN A 525 -3.55 7.99 -8.52
C ASN A 525 -2.10 8.53 -8.53
N PRO A 526 -1.69 9.37 -7.55
CA PRO A 526 -0.33 9.89 -7.47
C PRO A 526 0.74 8.79 -7.38
N VAL A 527 0.44 7.65 -6.74
CA VAL A 527 1.38 6.53 -6.61
C VAL A 527 1.75 5.97 -7.97
N VAL A 528 0.74 5.63 -8.78
CA VAL A 528 0.93 5.11 -10.14
C VAL A 528 1.66 6.13 -11.02
N MET A 529 1.30 7.41 -10.92
CA MET A 529 1.96 8.48 -11.65
C MET A 529 3.46 8.54 -11.32
N VAL A 530 3.83 8.61 -10.05
CA VAL A 530 5.23 8.71 -9.61
C VAL A 530 6.04 7.51 -10.12
N GLN A 531 5.51 6.30 -9.97
CA GLN A 531 6.18 5.08 -10.45
C GLN A 531 6.34 5.07 -11.97
N ALA A 532 5.33 5.50 -12.74
CA ALA A 532 5.39 5.55 -14.20
C ALA A 532 6.46 6.54 -14.69
N TYR A 533 6.61 7.71 -14.06
CA TYR A 533 7.67 8.66 -14.41
C TYR A 533 9.08 8.13 -14.07
N ARG A 534 9.25 7.49 -12.90
CA ARG A 534 10.54 6.90 -12.52
C ARG A 534 10.94 5.78 -13.47
N LEU A 535 10.00 4.90 -13.80
CA LEU A 535 10.21 3.81 -14.77
C LEU A 535 10.51 4.36 -16.18
N LEU A 536 9.77 5.37 -16.65
CA LEU A 536 10.03 6.07 -17.92
C LEU A 536 11.49 6.56 -17.98
N VAL A 537 11.97 7.19 -16.90
CA VAL A 537 13.34 7.70 -16.82
C VAL A 537 14.37 6.56 -16.79
N ALA A 538 14.09 5.49 -16.05
CA ALA A 538 14.95 4.30 -16.01
C ALA A 538 15.15 3.72 -17.42
N GLU A 539 14.05 3.53 -18.14
CA GLU A 539 14.05 3.00 -19.51
C GLU A 539 14.74 3.96 -20.47
N MET A 540 14.52 5.27 -20.33
CA MET A 540 15.23 6.27 -21.14
C MET A 540 16.75 6.13 -20.93
N TYR A 541 17.23 5.98 -19.69
CA TYR A 541 18.66 5.80 -19.45
C TYR A 541 19.22 4.51 -20.04
N VAL A 542 18.49 3.39 -19.97
CA VAL A 542 18.88 2.14 -20.63
C VAL A 542 19.08 2.35 -22.13
N GLN A 543 18.22 3.16 -22.75
CA GLN A 543 18.31 3.50 -24.18
C GLN A 543 19.28 4.66 -24.49
N GLY A 544 19.91 5.28 -23.48
CA GLY A 544 20.75 6.47 -23.65
C GLY A 544 19.98 7.73 -24.07
N TRP A 545 18.70 7.84 -23.68
CA TRP A 545 17.81 8.97 -23.98
C TRP A 545 17.69 9.93 -22.80
N ASP A 546 17.51 11.21 -23.10
CA ASP A 546 17.56 12.32 -22.14
C ASP A 546 16.44 13.36 -22.39
N TYR A 547 15.25 12.90 -22.79
CA TYR A 547 14.13 13.78 -23.12
C TYR A 547 13.51 14.49 -21.91
N PRO A 548 13.01 15.73 -22.08
CA PRO A 548 12.29 16.46 -21.02
C PRO A 548 10.96 15.83 -20.60
N LEU A 549 10.56 16.10 -19.36
CA LEU A 549 9.33 15.61 -18.73
C LEU A 549 8.33 16.74 -18.47
N HIS A 550 7.08 16.52 -18.89
CA HIS A 550 5.92 17.34 -18.49
C HIS A 550 5.17 16.62 -17.37
N LEU A 551 5.18 17.16 -16.15
CA LEU A 551 4.50 16.58 -14.99
C LEU A 551 3.08 17.10 -14.85
N GLY A 552 2.18 16.24 -14.37
CA GLY A 552 0.87 16.67 -13.90
C GLY A 552 -0.01 15.50 -13.52
N VAL A 553 -0.76 15.65 -12.43
CA VAL A 553 -1.82 14.72 -12.04
C VAL A 553 -3.04 14.98 -12.92
N THR A 554 -3.71 13.93 -13.39
CA THR A 554 -5.00 14.06 -14.10
C THR A 554 -6.13 13.93 -13.09
N GLU A 555 -7.25 14.62 -13.32
CA GLU A 555 -8.44 14.53 -12.44
C GLU A 555 -8.09 14.74 -10.96
N ALA A 556 -7.28 15.77 -10.65
CA ALA A 556 -6.88 16.02 -9.27
C ALA A 556 -8.09 16.38 -8.39
N GLY A 557 -9.14 16.98 -8.97
CA GLY A 557 -10.33 17.42 -8.26
C GLY A 557 -10.37 18.94 -8.10
N GLU A 558 -11.19 19.40 -7.18
CA GLU A 558 -11.40 20.82 -6.88
C GLU A 558 -10.82 21.19 -5.52
N GLY A 559 -10.54 22.48 -5.33
CA GLY A 559 -10.18 23.04 -4.04
C GLY A 559 -8.89 22.44 -3.46
N GLU A 560 -8.92 22.18 -2.17
CA GLU A 560 -7.76 21.72 -1.40
C GLU A 560 -7.35 20.28 -1.77
N ASP A 561 -8.30 19.39 -2.10
CA ASP A 561 -8.01 18.01 -2.49
C ASP A 561 -7.22 17.94 -3.80
N GLY A 562 -7.61 18.75 -4.80
CA GLY A 562 -6.90 18.84 -6.07
C GLY A 562 -5.48 19.40 -5.94
N ARG A 563 -5.30 20.43 -5.10
CA ARG A 563 -3.97 21.00 -4.79
C ARG A 563 -3.10 19.99 -4.02
N MET A 564 -3.68 19.25 -3.06
CA MET A 564 -2.98 18.21 -2.30
C MET A 564 -2.51 17.06 -3.19
N LYS A 565 -3.39 16.45 -4.00
CA LYS A 565 -3.00 15.36 -4.91
C LYS A 565 -1.92 15.81 -5.89
N SER A 566 -2.02 17.04 -6.40
CA SER A 566 -1.00 17.64 -7.27
C SER A 566 0.33 17.84 -6.55
N ALA A 567 0.32 18.27 -5.29
CA ALA A 567 1.53 18.38 -4.48
C ALA A 567 2.18 17.01 -4.22
N ILE A 568 1.40 15.98 -3.92
CA ILE A 568 1.88 14.61 -3.75
C ILE A 568 2.52 14.13 -5.06
N GLY A 569 1.80 14.17 -6.19
CA GLY A 569 2.32 13.62 -7.45
C GLY A 569 3.49 14.43 -8.04
N ILE A 570 3.30 15.75 -8.21
CA ILE A 570 4.29 16.63 -8.85
C ILE A 570 5.45 16.92 -7.87
N GLY A 571 5.15 17.24 -6.61
CA GLY A 571 6.16 17.58 -5.62
C GLY A 571 7.14 16.44 -5.37
N THR A 572 6.67 15.19 -5.30
CA THR A 572 7.53 14.01 -5.17
C THR A 572 8.55 13.90 -6.31
N LEU A 573 8.09 14.02 -7.55
CA LEU A 573 8.98 13.93 -8.72
C LEU A 573 9.95 15.10 -8.78
N LEU A 574 9.52 16.30 -8.39
CA LEU A 574 10.39 17.47 -8.31
C LEU A 574 11.48 17.30 -7.23
N GLN A 575 11.17 16.68 -6.09
CA GLN A 575 12.16 16.33 -5.06
C GLN A 575 13.17 15.29 -5.57
N ASP A 576 12.71 14.34 -6.39
CA ASP A 576 13.55 13.41 -7.15
C ASP A 576 14.28 14.10 -8.33
N GLY A 577 14.21 15.42 -8.46
CA GLY A 577 14.88 16.16 -9.54
C GLY A 577 14.32 15.92 -10.94
N LEU A 578 13.15 15.27 -11.05
CA LEU A 578 12.46 14.96 -12.30
C LEU A 578 11.44 16.06 -12.60
N GLY A 579 11.47 16.61 -13.81
CA GLY A 579 10.49 17.61 -14.27
C GLY A 579 11.13 18.82 -14.96
N ASP A 580 10.65 19.12 -16.15
CA ASP A 580 11.12 20.26 -16.96
C ASP A 580 9.99 21.27 -17.23
N THR A 581 8.75 20.81 -17.08
CA THR A 581 7.56 21.64 -17.14
C THR A 581 6.42 20.97 -16.39
N ILE A 582 5.50 21.75 -15.83
CA ILE A 582 4.41 21.22 -15.00
C ILE A 582 3.06 21.85 -15.38
N ARG A 583 1.99 21.10 -15.09
CA ARG A 583 0.61 21.62 -15.04
C ARG A 583 -0.13 20.94 -13.89
N VAL A 584 -0.69 21.74 -12.99
CA VAL A 584 -1.69 21.34 -12.00
C VAL A 584 -3.04 21.29 -12.72
N SER A 585 -3.77 20.20 -12.63
CA SER A 585 -5.05 20.03 -13.34
C SER A 585 -6.22 20.10 -12.35
N LEU A 586 -6.77 21.29 -12.12
CA LEU A 586 -7.92 21.50 -11.24
C LEU A 586 -9.22 21.49 -12.05
N THR A 587 -10.34 21.20 -11.37
CA THR A 587 -11.69 21.39 -11.94
C THR A 587 -12.13 22.87 -11.91
N GLU A 588 -11.40 23.71 -11.16
CA GLU A 588 -11.57 25.16 -11.05
C GLU A 588 -11.16 25.91 -12.34
N PRO A 589 -11.48 27.21 -12.45
CA PRO A 589 -11.02 28.04 -13.55
C PRO A 589 -9.50 27.96 -13.74
N PRO A 590 -8.98 27.97 -14.98
CA PRO A 590 -7.54 27.78 -15.25
C PRO A 590 -6.57 28.75 -14.54
N ASP A 591 -7.03 29.92 -14.08
CA ASP A 591 -6.18 30.86 -13.33
C ASP A 591 -5.76 30.26 -11.97
N GLU A 592 -6.64 29.47 -11.37
CA GLU A 592 -6.42 28.80 -10.09
C GLU A 592 -5.35 27.69 -10.21
N GLU A 593 -5.03 27.23 -11.43
CA GLU A 593 -3.92 26.29 -11.66
C GLU A 593 -2.55 26.98 -11.53
N ILE A 594 -2.46 28.29 -11.74
CA ILE A 594 -1.19 29.00 -11.95
C ILE A 594 -0.39 29.18 -10.66
N ASP A 595 -1.03 29.62 -9.59
CA ASP A 595 -0.37 29.82 -8.30
C ASP A 595 0.22 28.52 -7.71
N PRO A 596 -0.54 27.41 -7.57
CA PRO A 596 0.03 26.15 -7.08
C PRO A 596 1.11 25.59 -8.01
N CYS A 597 0.98 25.76 -9.33
CA CYS A 597 2.06 25.46 -10.27
C CYS A 597 3.33 26.24 -9.94
N ARG A 598 3.22 27.58 -9.81
CA ARG A 598 4.37 28.45 -9.57
C ARG A 598 5.09 28.09 -8.27
N ARG A 599 4.33 27.84 -7.20
CA ARG A 599 4.88 27.41 -5.90
C ARG A 599 5.62 26.08 -6.00
N LEU A 600 5.03 25.07 -6.66
CA LEU A 600 5.68 23.76 -6.85
C LEU A 600 6.96 23.87 -7.70
N ALA A 601 6.92 24.60 -8.81
CA ALA A 601 8.10 24.83 -9.66
C ALA A 601 9.24 25.50 -8.87
N ASN A 602 8.93 26.56 -8.11
CA ASN A 602 9.91 27.26 -7.29
C ASN A 602 10.48 26.35 -6.19
N LEU A 603 9.64 25.53 -5.56
CA LEU A 603 10.06 24.57 -4.54
C LEU A 603 11.04 23.54 -5.12
N GLY A 604 10.73 22.98 -6.29
CA GLY A 604 11.62 22.04 -6.99
C GLY A 604 12.94 22.68 -7.42
N MET A 605 12.90 23.90 -7.98
CA MET A 605 14.10 24.65 -8.36
C MET A 605 14.99 24.95 -7.14
N ARG A 606 14.41 25.46 -6.05
CA ARG A 606 15.15 25.75 -4.81
C ARG A 606 15.78 24.49 -4.22
N ALA A 607 15.08 23.37 -4.22
CA ALA A 607 15.62 22.09 -3.74
C ALA A 607 16.86 21.65 -4.55
N ALA A 608 16.80 21.81 -5.89
CA ALA A 608 17.89 21.47 -6.80
C ALA A 608 19.08 22.45 -6.72
N GLU A 609 18.83 23.76 -6.65
CA GLU A 609 19.85 24.81 -6.53
C GLU A 609 20.67 24.66 -5.25
N LEU A 610 19.99 24.40 -4.13
CA LEU A 610 20.63 24.16 -2.85
C LEU A 610 21.25 22.75 -2.75
N GLN A 611 21.01 21.89 -3.74
CA GLN A 611 21.38 20.47 -3.71
C GLN A 611 20.98 19.82 -2.37
N LYS A 612 19.78 20.15 -1.86
CA LYS A 612 19.37 19.77 -0.51
C LYS A 612 19.51 18.26 -0.33
N GLY A 613 20.23 17.82 0.70
CA GLY A 613 20.51 16.42 0.99
C GLY A 613 21.24 16.23 2.30
N VAL A 614 21.70 15.02 2.63
CA VAL A 614 22.30 14.72 3.95
C VAL A 614 23.83 14.88 3.93
N GLY A 615 24.40 15.55 4.93
CA GLY A 615 25.85 15.75 5.17
C GLY A 615 26.15 16.02 6.66
N GLU A 616 27.40 15.89 7.12
CA GLU A 616 27.74 15.85 8.56
C GLU A 616 27.65 17.21 9.32
N GLU A 617 27.19 17.09 10.58
CA GLU A 617 27.28 17.94 11.82
C GLU A 617 26.45 19.25 12.10
N VAL A 618 25.72 19.17 13.26
CA VAL A 618 25.24 20.04 14.44
C VAL A 618 25.07 21.59 14.33
N ASP A 619 24.29 22.40 15.10
CA ASP A 619 23.48 22.40 16.36
C ASP A 619 22.34 23.48 16.33
N TYR A 620 21.47 23.46 17.35
CA TYR A 620 20.04 23.80 17.55
C TYR A 620 19.70 25.16 18.23
N ARG A 621 18.44 25.66 18.05
CA ARG A 621 17.41 26.02 19.10
C ARG A 621 16.26 26.98 18.69
N GLY A 622 15.01 26.67 19.13
CA GLY A 622 13.98 27.59 19.72
C GLY A 622 12.88 28.20 18.81
N VAL A 623 11.61 28.55 19.15
CA VAL A 623 10.79 28.70 20.40
C VAL A 623 9.25 28.98 20.10
N LEU A 624 8.34 28.33 20.87
CA LEU A 624 7.00 28.63 21.51
C LEU A 624 5.68 29.23 20.87
N HIS A 625 4.55 28.71 21.46
CA HIS A 625 3.15 29.22 21.71
C HIS A 625 2.03 28.98 20.64
N ARG A 626 0.70 28.85 20.90
CA ARG A 626 -0.29 28.80 22.04
C ARG A 626 -1.64 28.24 21.51
N PHE A 627 -2.56 27.64 22.31
CA PHE A 627 -4.06 27.71 22.16
C PHE A 627 -4.81 27.02 23.35
N ARG A 628 -6.08 27.43 23.65
CA ARG A 628 -6.87 27.10 24.88
C ARG A 628 -8.30 26.58 24.61
N SER A 629 -8.85 25.91 25.64
CA SER A 629 -10.27 25.76 26.08
C SER A 629 -11.33 25.12 25.17
N HIS A 630 -11.63 23.84 25.39
CA HIS A 630 -12.83 23.15 24.90
C HIS A 630 -13.39 22.20 25.97
N SER A 631 -14.71 21.98 25.99
CA SER A 631 -15.31 20.90 26.80
C SER A 631 -14.90 19.53 26.26
N PRO A 632 -14.92 18.45 27.07
CA PRO A 632 -14.53 17.11 26.63
C PRO A 632 -15.27 16.63 25.36
N GLU A 633 -16.56 16.93 25.22
CA GLU A 633 -17.35 16.53 24.05
C GLU A 633 -16.91 17.25 22.78
N THR A 634 -16.69 18.56 22.85
CA THR A 634 -16.21 19.35 21.72
C THR A 634 -14.80 18.93 21.33
N PHE A 635 -13.97 18.62 22.33
CA PHE A 635 -12.64 18.07 22.14
C PHE A 635 -12.66 16.73 21.40
N TYR A 636 -13.49 15.77 21.81
CA TYR A 636 -13.63 14.48 21.11
C TYR A 636 -14.16 14.64 19.67
N ARG A 637 -15.16 15.51 19.46
CA ARG A 637 -15.66 15.79 18.10
C ARG A 637 -14.58 16.41 17.21
N SER A 638 -13.75 17.29 17.76
CA SER A 638 -12.63 17.87 17.01
C SER A 638 -11.64 16.81 16.53
N LEU A 639 -11.48 15.72 17.28
CA LEU A 639 -10.66 14.55 16.93
C LEU A 639 -11.34 13.60 15.92
N ALA A 640 -12.51 13.98 15.39
CA ALA A 640 -13.43 13.14 14.61
C ALA A 640 -14.04 11.95 15.35
N ALA A 641 -13.87 11.85 16.68
CA ALA A 641 -14.44 10.74 17.43
C ALA A 641 -15.97 10.88 17.51
N LYS A 642 -16.68 9.79 17.25
CA LYS A 642 -18.13 9.72 17.48
C LYS A 642 -18.39 9.67 18.98
N LEU A 643 -19.48 10.28 19.43
CA LEU A 643 -19.87 10.25 20.85
C LEU A 643 -20.98 9.23 21.08
N VAL A 644 -20.72 8.28 21.97
CA VAL A 644 -21.72 7.31 22.45
C VAL A 644 -21.76 7.43 23.97
N ILE A 645 -22.87 7.96 24.51
CA ILE A 645 -23.07 8.16 25.96
C ILE A 645 -21.90 8.98 26.58
N GLY A 646 -21.43 10.02 25.87
CA GLY A 646 -20.34 10.89 26.33
C GLY A 646 -18.93 10.24 26.33
N MET A 647 -18.79 9.02 25.81
CA MET A 647 -17.49 8.40 25.51
C MET A 647 -17.13 8.57 24.04
N PRO A 648 -15.85 8.85 23.72
CA PRO A 648 -15.36 8.89 22.34
C PRO A 648 -15.33 7.47 21.76
N PHE A 649 -15.67 7.32 20.48
CA PHE A 649 -15.53 6.08 19.73
C PHE A 649 -14.69 6.33 18.48
N LYS A 650 -13.74 5.43 18.24
CA LYS A 650 -12.78 5.52 17.15
C LYS A 650 -13.38 4.95 15.86
N ASP A 651 -13.32 5.73 14.79
CA ASP A 651 -13.63 5.32 13.43
C ASP A 651 -12.48 5.65 12.47
N LEU A 652 -12.70 5.43 11.17
CA LEU A 652 -11.69 5.70 10.14
C LEU A 652 -11.33 7.18 10.02
N ALA A 653 -12.20 8.13 10.38
CA ALA A 653 -11.84 9.55 10.35
C ALA A 653 -11.15 10.00 11.64
N THR A 654 -11.22 9.19 12.69
CA THR A 654 -10.73 9.51 14.03
C THR A 654 -9.21 9.47 14.11
N VAL A 655 -8.64 10.46 14.80
CA VAL A 655 -7.22 10.51 15.19
C VAL A 655 -6.85 9.25 15.97
N ASP A 656 -5.80 8.54 15.56
CA ASP A 656 -5.27 7.39 16.28
C ASP A 656 -4.54 7.82 17.55
N SER A 657 -3.91 8.99 17.56
CA SER A 657 -3.14 9.44 18.71
C SER A 657 -2.83 10.93 18.72
N ILE A 658 -2.57 11.45 19.91
CA ILE A 658 -2.38 12.86 20.16
C ILE A 658 -1.04 13.15 20.81
N LEU A 659 -0.36 14.22 20.40
CA LEU A 659 0.85 14.72 21.06
C LEU A 659 0.49 15.93 21.93
N LEU A 660 0.78 15.84 23.23
CA LEU A 660 0.58 16.91 24.21
C LEU A 660 1.92 17.49 24.62
N ARG A 661 2.21 18.75 24.30
CA ARG A 661 3.45 19.41 24.76
C ARG A 661 3.47 19.66 26.27
N GLU A 662 2.30 19.79 26.88
CA GLU A 662 2.15 19.97 28.32
C GLU A 662 0.93 19.19 28.81
N LEU A 663 1.09 18.48 29.93
CA LEU A 663 0.01 17.79 30.59
C LEU A 663 -0.83 18.75 31.44
N PRO A 664 -2.17 18.52 31.50
CA PRO A 664 -3.01 19.28 32.42
C PRO A 664 -2.53 19.09 33.87
N PRO A 665 -2.70 20.12 34.72
CA PRO A 665 -2.40 20.05 36.14
C PRO A 665 -3.03 18.81 36.82
N VAL A 666 -2.39 18.32 37.89
CA VAL A 666 -2.83 17.10 38.59
C VAL A 666 -4.23 17.26 39.21
N ASP A 667 -4.56 18.48 39.59
CA ASP A 667 -5.85 18.91 40.16
C ASP A 667 -6.96 19.15 39.12
N ASP A 668 -6.64 19.21 37.82
CA ASP A 668 -7.64 19.28 36.76
C ASP A 668 -8.23 17.89 36.44
N ALA A 669 -9.18 17.48 37.28
CA ALA A 669 -9.82 16.18 37.19
C ALA A 669 -10.59 15.98 35.87
N GLU A 670 -11.19 17.03 35.32
CA GLU A 670 -11.99 16.95 34.09
C GLU A 670 -11.09 16.73 32.86
N ALA A 671 -10.02 17.51 32.74
CA ALA A 671 -9.03 17.37 31.68
C ALA A 671 -8.34 16.01 31.69
N ARG A 672 -7.92 15.56 32.88
CA ARG A 672 -7.24 14.28 33.06
C ARG A 672 -8.17 13.10 32.80
N LEU A 673 -9.44 13.20 33.20
CA LEU A 673 -10.45 12.20 32.87
C LEU A 673 -10.69 12.15 31.36
N ALA A 674 -10.68 13.29 30.66
CA ALA A 674 -10.85 13.31 29.23
C ALA A 674 -9.69 12.60 28.50
N LEU A 675 -8.45 12.85 28.90
CA LEU A 675 -7.27 12.15 28.37
C LEU A 675 -7.29 10.66 28.70
N LYS A 676 -7.72 10.29 29.91
CA LYS A 676 -7.88 8.88 30.30
C LYS A 676 -8.89 8.15 29.40
N ARG A 677 -10.05 8.77 29.13
CA ARG A 677 -11.06 8.19 28.23
C ARG A 677 -10.52 7.95 26.82
N LEU A 678 -9.64 8.82 26.30
CA LEU A 678 -8.96 8.58 25.02
C LEU A 678 -8.06 7.34 25.08
N ILE A 679 -7.27 7.21 26.15
CA ILE A 679 -6.39 6.05 26.36
C ILE A 679 -7.22 4.76 26.45
N ASP A 680 -8.34 4.79 27.17
CA ASP A 680 -9.24 3.64 27.34
C ASP A 680 -9.83 3.14 26.01
N VAL A 681 -9.99 4.03 25.03
CA VAL A 681 -10.46 3.68 23.66
C VAL A 681 -9.31 3.44 22.68
N SER A 682 -8.11 3.15 23.22
CA SER A 682 -6.91 2.87 22.45
C SER A 682 -6.44 4.01 21.54
N MET A 683 -6.78 5.27 21.87
CA MET A 683 -6.08 6.42 21.32
C MET A 683 -4.79 6.66 22.11
N GLY A 684 -3.66 6.76 21.40
CA GLY A 684 -2.39 7.04 22.03
C GLY A 684 -2.32 8.50 22.49
N VAL A 685 -1.88 8.71 23.73
CA VAL A 685 -1.58 10.06 24.25
C VAL A 685 -0.08 10.13 24.45
N ILE A 686 0.61 10.89 23.61
CA ILE A 686 2.06 11.10 23.67
C ILE A 686 2.36 12.34 24.50
N THR A 687 3.34 12.23 25.39
CA THR A 687 3.76 13.29 26.32
C THR A 687 5.29 13.39 26.38
N PRO A 688 5.89 14.58 26.50
CA PRO A 688 7.31 14.74 26.76
C PRO A 688 7.75 14.04 28.05
N LEU A 689 8.97 13.51 28.06
CA LEU A 689 9.57 12.86 29.21
C LEU A 689 9.52 13.73 30.49
N GLU A 690 9.80 15.03 30.38
CA GLU A 690 9.78 15.97 31.50
C GLU A 690 8.39 16.15 32.15
N GLU A 691 7.33 16.15 31.35
CA GLU A 691 5.96 16.29 31.83
C GLU A 691 5.51 15.03 32.57
N GLN A 692 5.99 13.86 32.15
CA GLN A 692 5.66 12.61 32.83
C GLN A 692 6.33 12.49 34.21
N PHE A 693 7.49 13.13 34.41
CA PHE A 693 8.12 13.21 35.74
C PHE A 693 7.42 14.17 36.69
N THR A 694 6.91 15.30 36.16
CA THR A 694 6.31 16.35 36.98
C THR A 694 4.82 16.14 37.21
N LYS A 695 4.09 15.62 36.21
CA LYS A 695 2.64 15.46 36.20
C LYS A 695 2.26 14.11 35.58
N PRO A 696 2.57 12.96 36.20
CA PRO A 696 2.40 11.66 35.58
C PRO A 696 0.96 11.40 35.12
N LEU A 697 0.80 10.93 33.89
CA LEU A 697 -0.44 10.41 33.32
C LEU A 697 -0.28 8.90 33.05
N PRO A 698 -0.97 8.02 33.79
CA PRO A 698 -0.85 6.57 33.60
C PRO A 698 -1.17 6.14 32.17
N ASN A 699 -0.43 5.16 31.65
CA ASN A 699 -0.59 4.55 30.32
C ASN A 699 -0.41 5.50 29.11
N ALA A 700 -0.03 6.76 29.34
CA ALA A 700 0.43 7.65 28.28
C ALA A 700 1.75 7.13 27.68
N MET A 701 1.94 7.38 26.39
CA MET A 701 3.21 7.12 25.71
C MET A 701 4.15 8.30 25.96
N VAL A 702 5.45 8.02 26.07
CA VAL A 702 6.45 9.03 26.40
C VAL A 702 7.36 9.29 25.20
N LEU A 703 7.40 10.55 24.77
CA LEU A 703 8.29 11.04 23.73
C LEU A 703 9.69 11.25 24.31
N VAL A 704 10.68 10.61 23.69
CA VAL A 704 12.10 10.74 24.02
C VAL A 704 12.90 11.01 22.75
N ASN A 705 13.95 11.84 22.83
CA ASN A 705 14.93 11.97 21.74
C ASN A 705 16.13 11.00 21.93
N LEU A 706 17.01 10.87 20.94
CA LEU A 706 18.16 9.97 21.01
C LEU A 706 19.14 10.29 22.17
N LYS A 707 19.26 11.57 22.57
CA LYS A 707 20.09 11.98 23.71
C LYS A 707 19.49 11.53 25.04
N GLU A 708 18.17 11.70 25.20
CA GLU A 708 17.43 11.22 26.38
C GLU A 708 17.44 9.68 26.46
N LEU A 709 17.29 9.03 25.31
CA LEU A 709 17.36 7.57 25.20
C LEU A 709 18.75 7.04 25.60
N SER A 710 19.83 7.66 25.12
CA SER A 710 21.20 7.28 25.47
C SER A 710 21.57 7.57 26.93
N SER A 711 21.02 8.64 27.52
CA SER A 711 21.20 8.94 28.95
C SER A 711 20.53 7.91 29.88
N GLY A 712 19.54 7.17 29.36
CA GLY A 712 18.74 6.23 30.15
C GLY A 712 17.74 6.90 31.10
N ALA A 713 17.48 8.21 30.97
CA ALA A 713 16.56 8.94 31.84
C ALA A 713 15.16 8.31 31.89
N PHE A 714 14.67 7.77 30.77
CA PHE A 714 13.38 7.08 30.69
C PHE A 714 13.25 5.84 31.60
N LYS A 715 14.37 5.24 32.05
CA LYS A 715 14.35 4.07 32.96
C LYS A 715 13.81 4.40 34.36
N LEU A 716 13.69 5.69 34.69
CA LEU A 716 13.06 6.15 35.93
C LEU A 716 11.52 6.09 35.87
N LEU A 717 10.94 5.88 34.68
CA LEU A 717 9.51 5.73 34.50
C LEU A 717 9.05 4.32 34.91
N PRO A 718 7.75 4.12 35.20
CA PRO A 718 7.21 2.80 35.51
C PRO A 718 7.54 1.75 34.43
N GLU A 719 7.78 0.51 34.86
CA GLU A 719 8.04 -0.61 33.96
C GLU A 719 6.86 -0.82 32.99
N GLY A 720 7.16 -1.08 31.72
CA GLY A 720 6.14 -1.20 30.66
C GLY A 720 5.65 0.14 30.08
N THR A 721 6.28 1.28 30.44
CA THR A 721 5.97 2.57 29.80
C THR A 721 6.31 2.53 28.31
N ARG A 722 5.31 2.80 27.46
CA ARG A 722 5.45 2.83 26.00
C ARG A 722 6.25 4.06 25.55
N LEU A 723 7.27 3.84 24.71
CA LEU A 723 8.16 4.90 24.24
C LEU A 723 7.84 5.29 22.78
N VAL A 724 7.89 6.59 22.50
CA VAL A 724 7.94 7.16 21.15
C VAL A 724 9.30 7.83 21.00
N VAL A 725 10.08 7.41 20.01
CA VAL A 725 11.44 7.93 19.85
C VAL A 725 11.47 8.96 18.73
N SER A 726 11.84 10.19 19.04
CA SER A 726 12.07 11.23 18.04
C SER A 726 13.43 11.06 17.39
N VAL A 727 13.41 10.97 16.05
CA VAL A 727 14.58 10.82 15.18
C VAL A 727 14.48 11.83 14.05
N ARG A 728 15.59 12.37 13.57
CA ARG A 728 15.64 13.38 12.52
C ARG A 728 16.00 12.80 11.15
N GLY A 729 16.65 11.64 11.12
CA GLY A 729 17.13 10.96 9.91
C GLY A 729 18.45 11.51 9.35
N ASP A 730 18.92 12.67 9.84
CA ASP A 730 20.23 13.24 9.53
C ASP A 730 21.32 12.86 10.56
N GLU A 731 20.99 12.11 11.62
CA GLU A 731 21.95 11.71 12.65
C GLU A 731 23.00 10.71 12.13
N PRO A 732 24.25 10.76 12.62
CA PRO A 732 25.26 9.75 12.30
C PRO A 732 24.77 8.33 12.59
N TYR A 733 25.15 7.35 11.77
CA TYR A 733 24.70 5.96 11.96
C TYR A 733 25.05 5.41 13.35
N GLY A 734 26.18 5.83 13.92
CA GLY A 734 26.57 5.46 15.29
C GLY A 734 25.57 5.90 16.37
N GLU A 735 24.84 7.00 16.17
CA GLU A 735 23.77 7.44 17.08
C GLU A 735 22.50 6.60 16.91
N LEU A 736 22.22 6.14 15.68
CA LEU A 736 21.05 5.30 15.38
C LEU A 736 21.19 3.85 15.91
N GLU A 737 22.41 3.40 16.25
CA GLU A 737 22.67 2.06 16.82
C GLU A 737 21.88 1.79 18.10
N ILE A 738 21.54 2.84 18.86
CA ILE A 738 20.74 2.71 20.08
C ILE A 738 19.33 2.15 19.80
N LEU A 739 18.79 2.36 18.59
CA LEU A 739 17.47 1.88 18.19
C LEU A 739 17.40 0.34 18.21
N LYS A 740 18.51 -0.36 17.93
CA LYS A 740 18.57 -1.83 17.96
C LYS A 740 18.29 -2.43 19.34
N LYS A 741 18.51 -1.65 20.40
CA LYS A 741 18.34 -2.06 21.80
C LYS A 741 17.11 -1.43 22.45
N THR A 742 16.28 -0.75 21.66
CA THR A 742 15.16 0.05 22.17
C THR A 742 13.86 -0.61 21.74
N ASP A 743 12.97 -0.84 22.71
CA ASP A 743 11.59 -1.24 22.43
C ASP A 743 10.71 0.02 22.27
N ALA A 744 10.77 0.60 21.07
CA ALA A 744 9.98 1.77 20.72
C ALA A 744 8.63 1.36 20.15
N THR A 745 7.54 1.97 20.64
CA THR A 745 6.19 1.78 20.06
C THR A 745 6.09 2.38 18.66
N MET A 746 6.82 3.46 18.40
CA MET A 746 6.99 4.07 17.08
C MET A 746 8.17 5.05 17.08
N LEU A 747 8.60 5.44 15.89
CA LEU A 747 9.52 6.55 15.65
C LEU A 747 8.74 7.77 15.16
N LEU A 748 9.14 8.94 15.65
CA LEU A 748 8.65 10.23 15.17
C LEU A 748 9.76 10.91 14.36
N HIS A 749 9.63 10.87 13.04
CA HIS A 749 10.59 11.52 12.15
C HIS A 749 10.40 13.05 12.20
N ASN A 750 11.27 13.76 12.91
CA ASN A 750 11.13 15.17 13.28
C ASN A 750 12.31 16.03 12.79
N LEU A 751 12.39 16.24 11.47
CA LEU A 751 13.28 17.22 10.86
C LEU A 751 12.48 18.49 10.52
N PRO A 752 12.78 19.66 11.11
CA PRO A 752 12.04 20.90 10.88
C PRO A 752 12.00 21.30 9.41
N ILE A 753 10.85 21.80 8.92
CA ILE A 753 10.70 22.21 7.51
C ILE A 753 11.47 23.48 7.17
N THR A 754 11.77 24.30 8.18
CA THR A 754 12.60 25.51 8.06
C THR A 754 14.08 25.20 7.88
N GLU A 755 14.48 23.95 8.08
CA GLU A 755 15.86 23.54 7.87
C GLU A 755 16.18 23.54 6.38
N ASP A 756 17.03 24.47 5.96
CA ASP A 756 17.45 24.60 4.57
C ASP A 756 18.69 23.75 4.25
N LYS A 757 19.48 23.38 5.28
CA LYS A 757 20.73 22.63 5.11
C LYS A 757 20.48 21.19 4.65
N PHE A 758 19.42 20.56 5.17
CA PHE A 758 19.12 19.16 4.94
C PHE A 758 17.79 18.98 4.22
N SER A 759 17.73 18.04 3.28
CA SER A 759 16.44 17.65 2.72
C SER A 759 15.75 16.64 3.63
N ARG A 760 14.53 16.98 4.06
CA ARG A 760 13.67 16.12 4.86
C ARG A 760 13.35 14.79 4.18
N VAL A 761 13.12 14.81 2.87
CA VAL A 761 12.83 13.59 2.09
C VAL A 761 14.04 12.66 2.10
N HIS A 762 15.24 13.19 1.88
CA HIS A 762 16.46 12.38 1.87
C HIS A 762 16.85 11.88 3.27
N ALA A 763 16.69 12.71 4.30
CA ALA A 763 16.91 12.29 5.70
C ALA A 763 15.98 11.13 6.11
N ALA A 764 14.70 11.20 5.71
CA ALA A 764 13.78 10.09 5.91
C ALA A 764 14.21 8.82 5.16
N ARG A 765 14.51 8.93 3.85
CA ARG A 765 14.93 7.78 3.04
C ARG A 765 16.15 7.09 3.65
N ARG A 766 17.15 7.87 4.07
CA ARG A 766 18.32 7.38 4.80
C ARG A 766 17.97 6.66 6.10
N LEU A 767 17.03 7.20 6.88
CA LEU A 767 16.54 6.53 8.09
C LEU A 767 15.90 5.18 7.74
N PHE A 768 15.05 5.12 6.73
CA PHE A 768 14.40 3.87 6.31
C PHE A 768 15.39 2.85 5.76
N GLU A 769 16.40 3.26 5.01
CA GLU A 769 17.50 2.39 4.58
C GLU A 769 18.18 1.76 5.80
N TYR A 770 18.54 2.57 6.80
CA TYR A 770 19.12 2.07 8.05
C TYR A 770 18.20 1.10 8.79
N LEU A 771 16.90 1.40 8.90
CA LEU A 771 15.93 0.51 9.55
C LEU A 771 15.83 -0.84 8.81
N GLN A 772 15.77 -0.80 7.48
CA GLN A 772 15.68 -2.02 6.65
C GLN A 772 16.95 -2.87 6.73
N GLU A 773 18.14 -2.26 6.59
CA GLU A 773 19.43 -2.96 6.68
C GLU A 773 19.64 -3.67 8.02
N ASN A 774 19.02 -3.16 9.08
CA ASN A 774 19.13 -3.68 10.44
C ASN A 774 17.88 -4.45 10.89
N ALA A 775 16.94 -4.75 9.97
CA ALA A 775 15.69 -5.47 10.24
C ALA A 775 14.86 -4.88 11.41
N LEU A 776 14.81 -3.54 11.50
CA LEU A 776 14.06 -2.81 12.51
C LEU A 776 12.67 -2.43 11.96
N ASP A 777 11.62 -2.94 12.60
CA ASP A 777 10.25 -2.85 12.11
C ASP A 777 9.39 -1.77 12.79
N PHE A 778 10.01 -0.69 13.25
CA PHE A 778 9.27 0.36 13.95
C PHE A 778 8.30 1.09 13.02
N PRO A 779 7.05 1.36 13.45
CA PRO A 779 6.18 2.31 12.76
C PRO A 779 6.82 3.70 12.77
N VAL A 780 6.82 4.41 11.64
CA VAL A 780 7.43 5.74 11.51
C VAL A 780 6.37 6.78 11.15
N ILE A 781 6.24 7.81 11.99
CA ILE A 781 5.30 8.91 11.79
C ILE A 781 6.07 10.15 11.34
N HIS A 782 5.66 10.75 10.20
CA HIS A 782 6.26 11.98 9.69
C HIS A 782 5.73 13.20 10.44
N HIS A 783 6.57 13.81 11.28
CA HIS A 783 6.24 15.05 11.97
C HIS A 783 6.67 16.28 11.17
N LEU A 784 5.73 17.18 10.83
CA LEU A 784 6.00 18.41 10.10
C LEU A 784 5.55 19.60 10.92
N GLU A 785 6.54 20.38 11.39
CA GLU A 785 6.32 21.64 12.09
C GLU A 785 6.46 22.82 11.11
N PHE A 786 5.36 23.52 10.85
CA PHE A 786 5.30 24.72 10.02
C PHE A 786 5.45 25.99 10.85
N PRO A 787 6.17 27.02 10.34
CA PRO A 787 6.32 28.31 11.01
C PRO A 787 5.00 29.05 11.25
N ASN A 788 5.05 30.00 12.18
CA ASN A 788 4.01 30.99 12.33
C ASN A 788 3.86 31.81 11.04
N GLY A 789 2.62 32.11 10.66
CA GLY A 789 2.25 32.86 9.47
C GLY A 789 2.25 32.05 8.18
N THR A 790 2.46 30.72 8.24
CA THR A 790 2.42 29.86 7.05
C THR A 790 1.02 29.89 6.42
N HIS A 791 0.96 30.27 5.15
CA HIS A 791 -0.28 30.27 4.37
C HIS A 791 -0.81 28.83 4.21
N ARG A 792 -2.13 28.64 4.17
CA ARG A 792 -2.76 27.31 4.05
C ARG A 792 -2.25 26.55 2.83
N ASP A 793 -2.15 27.19 1.68
CA ASP A 793 -1.62 26.56 0.46
C ASP A 793 -0.16 26.12 0.60
N ASP A 794 0.69 26.91 1.26
CA ASP A 794 2.09 26.54 1.48
C ASP A 794 2.20 25.34 2.43
N LEU A 795 1.30 25.25 3.40
CA LEU A 795 1.19 24.10 4.28
C LEU A 795 0.78 22.84 3.50
N PHE A 796 -0.25 22.94 2.65
CA PHE A 796 -0.69 21.84 1.80
C PHE A 796 0.41 21.34 0.87
N LEU A 797 1.00 22.26 0.10
CA LEU A 797 2.05 21.95 -0.86
C LEU A 797 3.29 21.38 -0.14
N GLY A 798 3.66 21.97 0.99
CA GLY A 798 4.77 21.52 1.82
C GLY A 798 4.54 20.13 2.42
N ALA A 799 3.35 19.85 2.93
CA ALA A 799 2.99 18.55 3.50
C ALA A 799 2.95 17.46 2.41
N GLY A 800 2.30 17.72 1.28
CA GLY A 800 2.26 16.82 0.13
C GLY A 800 3.65 16.52 -0.44
N THR A 801 4.52 17.54 -0.52
CA THR A 801 5.86 17.36 -1.11
C THR A 801 6.84 16.69 -0.15
N ASN A 802 6.77 16.94 1.16
CA ASN A 802 7.75 16.41 2.11
C ASN A 802 7.33 15.09 2.77
N ALA A 803 6.06 14.95 3.16
CA ALA A 803 5.54 13.69 3.71
C ALA A 803 4.92 12.82 2.63
N GLY A 804 4.14 13.40 1.71
CA GLY A 804 3.50 12.63 0.64
C GLY A 804 4.50 11.89 -0.25
N ALA A 805 5.65 12.51 -0.54
CA ALA A 805 6.74 11.84 -1.28
C ALA A 805 7.26 10.56 -0.62
N LEU A 806 7.27 10.51 0.71
CA LEU A 806 7.74 9.36 1.47
C LEU A 806 6.63 8.32 1.59
N LEU A 807 5.40 8.76 1.85
CA LEU A 807 4.24 7.87 1.98
C LEU A 807 3.90 7.17 0.65
N VAL A 808 4.03 7.85 -0.49
CA VAL A 808 3.88 7.23 -1.83
C VAL A 808 4.92 6.13 -2.07
N ASP A 809 6.10 6.26 -1.45
CA ASP A 809 7.18 5.26 -1.51
C ASP A 809 6.98 4.13 -0.48
N GLY A 810 5.89 4.15 0.30
CA GLY A 810 5.64 3.22 1.42
C GLY A 810 6.58 3.45 2.61
N LEU A 811 7.26 4.60 2.66
CA LEU A 811 8.20 4.98 3.70
C LEU A 811 7.49 5.83 4.75
N GLY A 812 6.66 5.20 5.59
CA GLY A 812 5.97 5.85 6.70
C GLY A 812 4.59 5.27 6.95
N ASP A 813 4.14 5.35 8.20
CA ASP A 813 2.87 4.76 8.68
C ASP A 813 1.82 5.82 9.05
N GLY A 814 2.21 7.10 8.98
CA GLY A 814 1.35 8.22 9.32
C GLY A 814 2.04 9.58 9.22
N VAL A 815 1.25 10.61 9.49
CA VAL A 815 1.69 12.01 9.49
C VAL A 815 1.19 12.72 10.74
N LEU A 816 1.98 13.67 11.21
CA LEU A 816 1.64 14.62 12.26
C LEU A 816 1.96 16.03 11.74
N LEU A 817 0.94 16.88 11.58
CA LEU A 817 1.11 18.27 11.12
C LEU A 817 0.93 19.24 12.28
N GLU A 818 1.88 20.17 12.43
CA GLU A 818 1.79 21.29 13.35
C GLU A 818 1.89 22.61 12.59
N ALA A 819 0.91 23.50 12.76
CA ALA A 819 1.04 24.90 12.38
C ALA A 819 0.37 25.79 13.43
N PRO A 820 1.08 26.70 14.10
CA PRO A 820 0.54 27.40 15.27
C PRO A 820 -0.66 28.31 14.97
N ASP A 821 -0.73 28.90 13.78
CA ASP A 821 -1.79 29.85 13.40
C ASP A 821 -2.99 29.20 12.67
N GLN A 822 -2.94 27.88 12.43
CA GLN A 822 -4.01 27.18 11.72
C GLN A 822 -4.92 26.47 12.71
N ASP A 823 -6.21 26.38 12.37
CA ASP A 823 -7.17 25.66 13.18
C ASP A 823 -6.94 24.14 13.13
N PHE A 824 -7.33 23.48 14.21
CA PHE A 824 -7.11 22.04 14.38
C PHE A 824 -7.87 21.21 13.35
N GLU A 825 -9.08 21.63 12.99
CA GLU A 825 -9.92 20.94 12.02
C GLU A 825 -9.25 20.94 10.64
N PHE A 826 -8.72 22.08 10.21
CA PHE A 826 -7.93 22.22 9.01
C PHE A 826 -6.71 21.29 8.99
N LEU A 827 -5.90 21.28 10.06
CA LEU A 827 -4.70 20.42 10.14
C LEU A 827 -5.06 18.92 10.10
N ARG A 828 -6.15 18.55 10.77
CA ARG A 828 -6.70 17.19 10.76
C ARG A 828 -7.15 16.80 9.35
N ASN A 829 -7.99 17.61 8.71
CA ASN A 829 -8.49 17.35 7.36
C ASN A 829 -7.32 17.28 6.35
N THR A 830 -6.34 18.17 6.47
CA THR A 830 -5.12 18.16 5.65
C THR A 830 -4.35 16.85 5.80
N SER A 831 -4.13 16.42 7.05
CA SER A 831 -3.43 15.17 7.35
C SER A 831 -4.19 13.95 6.81
N PHE A 832 -5.52 13.97 6.92
CA PHE A 832 -6.37 12.89 6.42
C PHE A 832 -6.33 12.81 4.89
N ASN A 833 -6.54 13.93 4.21
CA ASN A 833 -6.47 14.04 2.75
C ASN A 833 -5.10 13.64 2.21
N LEU A 834 -4.01 13.98 2.91
CA LEU A 834 -2.66 13.53 2.56
C LEU A 834 -2.56 11.99 2.58
N LEU A 835 -3.04 11.34 3.65
CA LEU A 835 -3.02 9.89 3.77
C LEU A 835 -3.93 9.21 2.73
N GLN A 836 -5.08 9.79 2.41
CA GLN A 836 -5.96 9.30 1.35
C GLN A 836 -5.29 9.42 -0.04
N GLY A 837 -4.68 10.57 -0.32
CA GLY A 837 -3.95 10.82 -1.56
C GLY A 837 -2.75 9.89 -1.76
N CYS A 838 -2.13 9.45 -0.68
CA CYS A 838 -1.04 8.46 -0.68
C CYS A 838 -1.53 6.99 -0.60
N ARG A 839 -2.86 6.76 -0.59
CA ARG A 839 -3.48 5.42 -0.44
C ARG A 839 -3.17 4.69 0.86
N MET A 840 -2.76 5.43 1.89
CA MET A 840 -2.54 4.90 3.23
C MET A 840 -3.85 4.70 4.00
N ARG A 841 -4.94 5.38 3.60
CA ARG A 841 -6.24 5.28 4.28
C ARG A 841 -7.35 5.54 3.28
N ASN A 842 -8.29 4.60 3.08
CA ASN A 842 -9.39 4.75 2.13
C ASN A 842 -10.73 4.73 2.86
N THR A 843 -11.57 5.75 2.66
CA THR A 843 -13.00 5.68 3.01
C THR A 843 -13.70 4.95 1.87
N ASP A 844 -14.41 3.87 2.17
CA ASP A 844 -15.17 3.12 1.16
C ASP A 844 -16.19 4.03 0.46
N ASN A 845 -15.80 4.49 -0.73
CA ASN A 845 -16.64 4.82 -1.87
C ASN A 845 -15.88 4.44 -3.15
N CYS A 846 -15.17 3.30 -3.11
CA CYS A 846 -14.67 2.65 -4.31
C CYS A 846 -15.84 1.96 -5.02
N HIS A 847 -16.58 2.70 -5.84
CA HIS A 847 -17.28 2.10 -6.98
C HIS A 847 -16.20 1.61 -7.97
N ASN A 848 -15.63 0.44 -7.68
CA ASN A 848 -14.90 -0.49 -8.57
C ASN A 848 -13.94 -1.34 -7.72
N GLY A 849 -14.47 -2.38 -7.07
CA GLY A 849 -13.89 -3.74 -6.95
C GLY A 849 -12.42 -3.97 -6.57
N LEU A 850 -11.62 -3.00 -6.14
CA LEU A 850 -10.23 -3.20 -5.73
C LEU A 850 -10.14 -3.21 -4.20
N HIS A 851 -10.17 -4.41 -3.62
CA HIS A 851 -9.78 -4.63 -2.22
C HIS A 851 -8.30 -4.26 -2.06
N CYS A 852 -8.02 -3.43 -1.06
CA CYS A 852 -6.70 -2.88 -0.77
C CYS A 852 -6.01 -3.73 0.30
N GLU A 853 -5.23 -4.74 -0.11
CA GLU A 853 -4.22 -5.38 0.75
C GLU A 853 -2.88 -4.68 0.53
N TRP A 854 -2.73 -3.49 1.12
CA TRP A 854 -1.55 -2.64 0.96
C TRP A 854 -0.80 -2.39 2.28
N THR A 855 -0.80 -3.38 3.19
CA THR A 855 0.01 -3.36 4.40
C THR A 855 0.84 -4.64 4.50
N GLY A 856 2.09 -4.58 4.03
CA GLY A 856 3.08 -5.65 4.25
C GLY A 856 3.63 -5.73 5.68
N ARG A 857 2.97 -5.09 6.64
CA ARG A 857 3.23 -5.18 8.09
C ARG A 857 1.87 -5.22 8.78
N ASP A 858 1.68 -6.17 9.69
CA ASP A 858 0.50 -6.27 10.55
C ASP A 858 0.45 -5.07 11.52
N GLY A 859 -0.03 -3.93 11.03
CA GLY A 859 -0.16 -2.70 11.78
C GLY A 859 -0.95 -1.68 10.98
N GLY A 860 -2.26 -1.59 11.21
CA GLY A 860 -3.12 -0.64 10.50
C GLY A 860 -2.59 0.80 10.52
N CYS A 861 -2.74 1.52 9.41
CA CYS A 861 -2.28 2.90 9.20
C CYS A 861 -2.78 3.87 10.29
N ARG A 862 -1.86 4.68 10.87
CA ARG A 862 -2.13 5.49 12.07
C ARG A 862 -2.12 7.00 11.77
N PHE A 863 -3.14 7.71 12.23
CA PHE A 863 -3.44 9.13 12.07
C PHE A 863 -3.14 9.91 13.37
N TRP A 864 -2.43 11.03 13.31
CA TRP A 864 -1.95 11.70 14.53
C TRP A 864 -2.32 13.18 14.51
N ALA A 865 -2.71 13.74 15.67
CA ALA A 865 -3.03 15.16 15.79
C ALA A 865 -2.42 15.78 17.05
N VAL A 866 -1.79 16.96 16.93
CA VAL A 866 -1.16 17.62 18.10
C VAL A 866 -2.18 18.47 18.85
N ILE A 867 -2.23 18.31 20.17
CA ILE A 867 -3.03 19.17 21.06
C ILE A 867 -2.06 19.94 21.94
N LYS A 868 -1.96 21.25 21.71
CA LYS A 868 -0.92 22.08 22.31
C LYS A 868 -1.07 22.36 23.83
N ARG A 869 -2.15 21.95 24.51
CA ARG A 869 -2.30 21.94 25.99
C ARG A 869 -3.54 21.16 26.46
N GLY A 870 -3.45 20.58 27.66
CA GLY A 870 -4.59 20.04 28.40
C GLY A 870 -5.69 21.08 28.67
N ILE A 871 -6.92 20.60 28.82
CA ILE A 871 -8.09 21.40 29.22
C ILE A 871 -7.74 22.08 30.55
N ALA A 872 -8.01 23.38 30.64
CA ALA A 872 -7.98 24.13 31.90
C ALA A 872 -9.16 25.10 31.85
N MET A 873 -10.20 24.81 32.63
CA MET A 873 -11.35 25.71 32.82
C MET A 873 -11.01 26.75 33.88
N GLU A 874 -10.57 27.92 33.44
CA GLU A 874 -10.75 29.13 34.24
C GLU A 874 -11.07 30.28 33.29
N GLN A 875 -12.10 31.05 33.65
CA GLN A 875 -12.66 32.24 32.98
C GLN A 875 -14.00 32.04 32.24
N ALA A 876 -15.00 31.44 32.90
CA ALA A 876 -16.41 31.80 32.66
C ALA A 876 -17.01 32.60 33.83
N THR A 877 -16.38 32.55 35.01
CA THR A 877 -16.88 33.16 36.24
C THR A 877 -16.59 34.67 36.31
N ASP A 878 -15.43 35.14 35.83
CA ASP A 878 -15.05 36.55 35.93
C ASP A 878 -15.78 37.45 34.93
N ALA A 879 -16.12 36.96 33.73
CA ALA A 879 -16.90 37.71 32.75
C ALA A 879 -18.37 37.86 33.21
N LEU A 880 -18.93 36.82 33.85
CA LEU A 880 -20.30 36.85 34.39
C LEU A 880 -20.39 37.71 35.66
N ILE A 881 -19.37 37.67 36.54
CA ILE A 881 -19.30 38.54 37.73
C ILE A 881 -19.07 40.00 37.34
N GLN A 882 -18.31 40.29 36.27
CA GLN A 882 -18.16 41.64 35.72
C GLN A 882 -19.44 42.15 35.03
N LEU A 883 -20.23 41.25 34.41
CA LEU A 883 -21.53 41.59 33.83
C LEU A 883 -22.58 41.88 34.93
N ILE A 884 -22.61 41.06 35.99
CA ILE A 884 -23.51 41.21 37.14
C ILE A 884 -23.18 42.47 37.97
N LYS A 885 -21.91 42.89 38.02
CA LYS A 885 -21.50 44.13 38.69
C LYS A 885 -21.80 45.40 37.88
N ARG A 886 -22.10 45.30 36.58
CA ARG A 886 -22.39 46.46 35.69
C ARG A 886 -23.88 46.80 35.57
N SER A 887 -24.78 45.95 36.04
CA SER A 887 -26.22 46.21 36.08
C SER A 887 -26.66 46.70 37.46
N ARG A 888 -26.62 48.03 37.67
CA ARG A 888 -27.30 48.66 38.83
C ARG A 888 -28.83 48.75 38.61
N PRO A 889 -29.63 48.73 39.69
CA PRO A 889 -31.07 48.50 39.66
C PRO A 889 -31.87 49.81 39.52
N MET A 890 -32.97 49.76 38.78
CA MET A 890 -34.01 50.81 38.78
C MET A 890 -35.24 50.30 39.53
N GLY A 891 -35.40 50.81 40.76
CA GLY A 891 -36.67 51.17 41.42
C GLY A 891 -37.75 50.11 41.67
N GLY A 892 -38.15 49.97 42.94
CA GLY A 892 -39.53 49.59 43.29
C GLY A 892 -39.71 48.46 44.32
N SER A 893 -39.57 48.81 45.60
CA SER A 893 -40.18 48.20 46.80
C SER A 893 -40.92 46.85 46.71
N SER A 894 -40.34 45.79 47.29
CA SER A 894 -40.84 45.15 48.52
C SER A 894 -39.99 43.94 48.89
N HIS A 895 -39.63 43.84 50.18
CA HIS A 895 -38.85 42.75 50.75
C HIS A 895 -39.61 41.41 50.73
N ARG A 896 -39.05 40.39 50.07
CA ARG A 896 -39.01 39.00 50.58
C ARG A 896 -37.68 38.36 50.18
N ARG A 897 -36.95 37.83 51.18
CA ARG A 897 -35.78 36.96 51.00
C ARG A 897 -36.23 35.69 50.27
N VAL A 898 -35.49 35.30 49.24
CA VAL A 898 -35.53 33.93 48.70
C VAL A 898 -34.31 33.22 49.27
N GLU A 899 -34.56 32.28 50.18
CA GLU A 899 -33.57 31.37 50.75
C GLU A 899 -33.51 30.11 49.88
N SER A 900 -32.30 29.73 49.43
CA SER A 900 -31.91 28.50 48.73
C SER A 900 -31.92 28.50 47.18
N PHE A 901 -30.83 27.95 46.63
CA PHE A 901 -30.54 27.74 45.21
C PHE A 901 -31.49 26.73 44.52
N LYS A 902 -32.28 25.97 45.29
CA LYS A 902 -33.23 24.98 44.76
C LYS A 902 -34.49 25.62 44.16
N ASP A 903 -34.93 26.77 44.68
CA ASP A 903 -36.10 27.48 44.14
C ASP A 903 -35.79 28.25 42.83
N PHE A 904 -34.51 28.51 42.56
CA PHE A 904 -34.05 29.13 41.30
C PHE A 904 -34.08 28.13 40.12
N VAL A 905 -33.81 26.85 40.38
CA VAL A 905 -33.77 25.79 39.36
C VAL A 905 -35.18 25.36 38.93
N VAL A 906 -36.17 25.41 39.82
CA VAL A 906 -37.57 25.06 39.49
C VAL A 906 -38.28 26.16 38.67
N LYS A 907 -37.80 27.41 38.68
CA LYS A 907 -38.33 28.49 37.82
C LYS A 907 -37.65 28.64 36.46
N LEU A 908 -36.52 27.98 36.21
CA LEU A 908 -35.84 28.01 34.92
C LEU A 908 -36.35 26.97 33.90
N GLN A 909 -37.20 26.02 34.33
CA GLN A 909 -37.91 25.08 33.43
C GLN A 909 -39.22 25.64 32.85
N SER A 910 -39.46 26.95 32.94
CA SER A 910 -40.67 27.61 32.41
C SER A 910 -40.41 28.90 31.61
N ILE A 911 -39.20 29.07 31.06
CA ILE A 911 -38.88 30.17 30.13
C ILE A 911 -38.75 29.62 28.71
N GLU A 912 -39.89 29.20 28.15
CA GLU A 912 -40.11 29.00 26.70
C GLU A 912 -40.74 30.25 26.05
N LEU A 913 -40.74 31.39 26.74
CA LEU A 913 -41.52 32.58 26.38
C LEU A 913 -40.72 33.88 26.26
N LEU A 914 -39.45 33.81 25.83
CA LEU A 914 -38.65 35.01 25.49
C LEU A 914 -37.91 34.89 24.15
N VAL A 915 -38.40 34.00 23.27
CA VAL A 915 -37.99 33.90 21.86
C VAL A 915 -38.70 34.91 20.92
N PRO A 916 -39.82 35.59 21.26
CA PRO A 916 -40.41 36.59 20.35
C PRO A 916 -39.92 38.05 20.48
N GLU A 917 -39.24 38.47 21.56
CA GLU A 917 -38.90 39.90 21.76
C GLU A 917 -37.51 40.33 21.25
N ILE A 918 -36.66 39.38 20.84
CA ILE A 918 -35.39 39.69 20.15
C ILE A 918 -35.61 39.86 18.62
N GLN A 919 -36.82 39.57 18.12
CA GLN A 919 -37.18 39.67 16.70
C GLN A 919 -37.68 41.05 16.23
N SER A 920 -37.69 42.11 17.06
CA SER A 920 -38.26 43.42 16.66
C SER A 920 -37.30 44.61 16.57
N MET A 921 -35.99 44.43 16.80
CA MET A 921 -35.02 45.53 16.61
C MET A 921 -33.77 45.06 15.85
N VAL A 922 -33.93 44.85 14.55
CA VAL A 922 -33.20 45.52 13.44
C VAL A 922 -33.40 44.65 12.17
N LEU A 923 -34.53 44.89 11.53
CA LEU A 923 -34.82 44.52 10.14
C LEU A 923 -34.51 45.74 9.25
N ARG A 924 -33.60 45.56 8.28
CA ARG A 924 -33.66 46.14 6.92
C ARG A 924 -33.36 45.03 5.89
N VAL A 925 -34.25 44.04 5.84
CA VAL A 925 -35.05 43.48 4.71
C VAL A 925 -34.58 43.79 3.25
N PRO A 926 -34.97 43.02 2.19
CA PRO A 926 -34.53 41.69 1.69
C PRO A 926 -34.62 41.68 0.10
N PRO A 927 -35.14 40.68 -0.67
CA PRO A 927 -35.22 39.19 -0.59
C PRO A 927 -34.77 38.47 -1.89
N VAL A 928 -34.47 37.15 -1.88
CA VAL A 928 -35.01 36.16 -2.86
C VAL A 928 -34.95 34.73 -2.27
N LEU A 929 -36.16 34.16 -2.14
CA LEU A 929 -36.64 32.77 -2.16
C LEU A 929 -35.73 31.57 -1.78
N LEU A 930 -36.21 30.86 -0.74
CA LEU A 930 -36.26 29.39 -0.71
C LEU A 930 -37.32 28.86 -1.70
N ARG A 931 -36.94 27.86 -2.51
CA ARG A 931 -37.85 26.86 -3.10
C ARG A 931 -37.12 25.53 -3.23
N VAL A 932 -37.63 24.51 -2.55
CA VAL A 932 -37.40 23.09 -2.82
C VAL A 932 -38.55 22.61 -3.71
N CYS A 933 -38.27 21.93 -4.83
CA CYS A 933 -39.11 20.86 -5.38
C CYS A 933 -38.45 20.13 -6.57
N CYS A 934 -38.82 18.85 -6.69
CA CYS A 934 -38.21 17.75 -7.43
C CYS A 934 -38.58 17.66 -8.93
N TYR A 935 -37.81 16.86 -9.68
CA TYR A 935 -38.33 15.92 -10.69
C TYR A 935 -37.58 14.60 -10.53
N GLY A 936 -38.34 13.50 -10.42
CA GLY A 936 -37.81 12.17 -10.19
C GLY A 936 -37.65 11.31 -11.44
N SER A 937 -37.17 10.09 -11.21
CA SER A 937 -37.70 8.89 -11.86
C SER A 937 -38.11 7.92 -10.74
N ALA A 938 -39.34 7.44 -10.84
CA ALA A 938 -39.93 6.44 -9.99
C ALA A 938 -39.21 5.09 -10.13
N ASP A 939 -38.97 4.38 -9.04
CA ASP A 939 -39.73 3.18 -8.68
C ASP A 939 -39.24 2.65 -7.32
N ASP A 940 -40.12 1.91 -6.65
CA ASP A 940 -39.97 1.23 -5.36
C ASP A 940 -40.18 2.06 -4.08
N ALA A 941 -41.43 2.50 -3.95
CA ALA A 941 -42.11 2.47 -2.65
C ALA A 941 -42.33 1.02 -2.21
N MET A 942 -42.05 0.69 -0.94
CA MET A 942 -43.00 0.08 0.00
C MET A 942 -42.31 -0.37 1.30
N ALA A 943 -42.90 0.07 2.43
CA ALA A 943 -43.08 -0.68 3.69
C ALA A 943 -41.81 -1.02 4.51
N LEU A 944 -41.72 -0.85 5.83
CA LEU A 944 -42.69 -0.73 6.94
C LEU A 944 -41.89 -0.29 8.19
N ASP A 945 -42.52 0.57 8.99
CA ASP A 945 -42.29 0.97 10.41
C ASP A 945 -40.89 1.36 10.94
#